data_AF-A0A537AGS0-F1
#
_entry.id   AF-A0A537AGS0-F1
#
_cell.length_a   1.000
_cell.length_b   1.000
_cell.length_c   1.000
_cell.angle_alpha   90.00
_cell.angle_beta   90.00
_cell.angle_gamma   90.00
#
_symmetry.space_group_name_H-M   'P 1'
#
loop_
_entity.id
_entity.type
_entity.pdbx_description
1 polymer ?
#
loop_
_entity_poly.entity_id
_entity_poly.type
_entity_poly.pdbx_seq_one_letter_code
_entity_poly.pdbx_strand_id
1 'polypeptide(L)'
;MNISRREFLKTSAMAGGGLIIGFTLPGATRLAQAAGKEARMSAYLRIAPNNGITVVCGLSEMGQGVHTAIPMLVAEELDADWSRVRVEQAGVDQAFANPIFGMQATGGSTSVRGHWEPMRKAGATARAMLIAAAAETWKADAADCRTERGVVIHKSGRKLSYGQLAEKAAQLKPPADVKLKDPSQFTLLGKSGTRRLDSAAKSTGKAKFGLDVYLPGMLTAVIAYPPVPGGKAASVNDAKAKAVPGVRQVVQIPSGVAVLADGYWAAKLGRDALEIQWDHGANASLSSEGISKMLSAGAAAGGAVGRNEGDAKAATPAKTIQAEYEAPYLSHSCMEPLNCTAWVKKDGVEIWAGTQSQGPAQGILSQVSKIAGKPVKLVYSREDDTRGYFYRPASVTRMTGGLDADGRATLFTASVASPSIMEGSHFMKLPPDGVDEFGVEGIRDCPYDIPNLRVEYSRQEPGALQVWFWRSVGHSQNSFFLESFIDELAHAAGKDPFEFRRSLLGKQPRYKGALELAAEKAGWGKPLPAGVHRGIAVVFSFGSWCAEVAEVSVGQDGTPKVHRVVAAVDCGMTVNPDIVKRQIESAVVYGLTAALYGKITFKDGRVEQSNFHDYRMLRMNEMPAVEVHIVPSTEAPGGIGEPGTPPIAPAVANAIFAATGKRIRKLPILG
;
A
#
# COMPACT_ATOMS: atom_id res chain seq x y z
N MET A 1 33.52 6.40 -19.84
CA MET A 1 33.76 4.99 -20.19
C MET A 1 32.43 4.28 -20.10
N ASN A 2 31.95 3.68 -21.20
CA ASN A 2 30.71 2.91 -21.21
C ASN A 2 30.92 1.61 -20.44
N ILE A 3 30.56 1.58 -19.16
CA ILE A 3 30.52 0.34 -18.38
C ILE A 3 29.32 -0.45 -18.90
N SER A 4 29.57 -1.60 -19.53
CA SER A 4 28.49 -2.48 -19.99
C SER A 4 27.68 -3.03 -18.80
N ARG A 5 26.40 -3.39 -18.98
CA ARG A 5 25.59 -4.06 -17.93
C ARG A 5 26.30 -5.28 -17.34
N ARG A 6 27.09 -5.98 -18.17
CA ARG A 6 27.91 -7.13 -17.78
C ARG A 6 29.08 -6.72 -16.88
N GLU A 7 29.68 -5.57 -17.11
CA GLU A 7 30.70 -5.01 -16.22
C GLU A 7 30.07 -4.51 -14.93
N PHE A 8 28.93 -3.82 -14.93
CA PHE A 8 28.28 -3.38 -13.69
C PHE A 8 27.96 -4.55 -12.73
N LEU A 9 27.45 -5.67 -13.26
CA LEU A 9 27.21 -6.89 -12.49
C LEU A 9 28.51 -7.57 -12.00
N LYS A 10 29.62 -7.45 -12.74
CA LYS A 10 30.94 -7.92 -12.30
C LYS A 10 31.58 -7.00 -11.26
N THR A 11 31.48 -5.69 -11.42
CA THR A 11 32.10 -4.69 -10.53
C THR A 11 31.38 -4.63 -9.18
N SER A 12 30.06 -4.79 -9.16
CA SER A 12 29.28 -4.93 -7.92
C SER A 12 29.58 -6.24 -7.17
N ALA A 13 29.85 -7.34 -7.89
CA ALA A 13 30.32 -8.60 -7.29
C ALA A 13 31.73 -8.48 -6.68
N MET A 14 32.63 -7.72 -7.31
CA MET A 14 33.99 -7.49 -6.79
C MET A 14 34.03 -6.57 -5.56
N ALA A 15 33.14 -5.59 -5.45
CA ALA A 15 33.08 -4.70 -4.28
C ALA A 15 32.48 -5.37 -3.02
N GLY A 16 31.70 -6.45 -3.18
CA GLY A 16 31.03 -7.17 -2.09
C GLY A 16 31.62 -8.54 -1.71
N GLY A 17 32.70 -8.99 -2.36
CA GLY A 17 33.37 -10.26 -2.04
C GLY A 17 32.51 -11.52 -2.19
N GLY A 18 31.45 -11.48 -2.99
CA GLY A 18 30.48 -12.57 -3.12
C GLY A 18 30.37 -13.06 -4.56
N LEU A 19 30.37 -14.38 -4.75
CA LEU A 19 30.10 -14.99 -6.04
C LEU A 19 28.58 -15.04 -6.29
N ILE A 20 28.18 -14.73 -7.52
CA ILE A 20 26.81 -14.86 -8.00
C ILE A 20 26.58 -16.29 -8.49
N ILE A 21 25.70 -17.05 -7.82
CA ILE A 21 25.16 -18.30 -8.38
C ILE A 21 24.00 -17.91 -9.30
N GLY A 22 24.27 -17.90 -10.62
CA GLY A 22 23.33 -17.43 -11.63
C GLY A 22 22.69 -18.56 -12.40
N PHE A 23 21.36 -18.55 -12.52
CA PHE A 23 20.65 -19.49 -13.39
C PHE A 23 19.25 -18.97 -13.80
N THR A 24 18.46 -19.70 -14.58
CA THR A 24 17.17 -19.22 -15.17
C THR A 24 16.02 -20.20 -14.95
N LEU A 25 14.82 -19.70 -14.59
CA LEU A 25 13.56 -20.48 -14.56
C LEU A 25 12.76 -20.31 -15.86
N PRO A 26 12.13 -21.39 -16.40
CA PRO A 26 11.16 -21.28 -17.49
C PRO A 26 9.82 -20.71 -17.00
N GLY A 27 9.16 -19.85 -17.79
CA GLY A 27 7.74 -19.49 -17.56
C GLY A 27 7.31 -18.02 -17.67
N ALA A 28 8.21 -17.06 -17.91
CA ALA A 28 7.80 -15.66 -18.14
C ALA A 28 7.10 -15.49 -19.51
N THR A 29 5.90 -14.91 -19.50
CA THR A 29 4.94 -14.84 -20.61
C THR A 29 5.41 -14.09 -21.86
N ARG A 30 4.68 -14.34 -22.97
CA ARG A 30 4.94 -13.95 -24.37
C ARG A 30 4.82 -12.43 -24.62
N LEU A 31 5.71 -11.64 -24.04
CA LEU A 31 6.20 -10.36 -24.61
C LEU A 31 7.72 -10.20 -24.36
N ALA A 32 8.34 -11.18 -23.69
CA ALA A 32 9.74 -11.20 -23.31
C ALA A 32 10.72 -11.71 -24.39
N GLN A 33 10.29 -11.84 -25.65
CA GLN A 33 11.08 -12.48 -26.71
C GLN A 33 12.14 -11.56 -27.36
N ALA A 34 12.16 -10.26 -27.06
CA ALA A 34 13.10 -9.31 -27.69
C ALA A 34 14.38 -9.01 -26.88
N ALA A 35 14.54 -9.55 -25.66
CA ALA A 35 15.76 -9.36 -24.86
C ALA A 35 16.25 -10.69 -24.28
N GLY A 36 17.47 -11.08 -24.67
CA GLY A 36 18.18 -12.34 -24.39
C GLY A 36 17.74 -13.11 -23.12
N LYS A 37 17.49 -14.41 -23.33
CA LYS A 37 16.82 -15.36 -22.40
C LYS A 37 17.69 -15.92 -21.26
N GLU A 38 18.95 -15.50 -21.07
CA GLU A 38 19.92 -16.30 -20.30
C GLU A 38 20.33 -15.80 -18.89
N ALA A 39 19.80 -14.70 -18.36
CA ALA A 39 20.41 -14.03 -17.18
C ALA A 39 19.50 -13.70 -15.98
N ARG A 40 18.38 -14.42 -15.75
CA ARG A 40 17.29 -13.88 -14.91
C ARG A 40 17.25 -14.26 -13.42
N MET A 41 17.92 -15.30 -12.93
CA MET A 41 17.98 -15.53 -11.46
C MET A 41 19.28 -15.15 -10.77
N SER A 42 20.36 -14.89 -11.51
CA SER A 42 21.57 -14.26 -10.98
C SER A 42 21.29 -12.91 -10.31
N ALA A 43 20.12 -12.32 -10.55
CA ALA A 43 19.71 -11.03 -10.03
C ALA A 43 19.30 -11.07 -8.55
N TYR A 44 18.78 -12.17 -8.03
CA TYR A 44 18.06 -12.18 -6.73
C TYR A 44 18.83 -12.74 -5.54
N LEU A 45 19.85 -13.57 -5.75
CA LEU A 45 20.53 -14.29 -4.68
C LEU A 45 22.05 -14.30 -4.90
N ARG A 46 22.81 -13.99 -3.85
CA ARG A 46 24.26 -14.13 -3.81
C ARG A 46 24.68 -14.93 -2.58
N ILE A 47 25.64 -15.82 -2.78
CA ILE A 47 26.24 -16.61 -1.70
C ILE A 47 27.74 -16.33 -1.70
N ALA A 48 28.21 -15.69 -0.64
CA ALA A 48 29.61 -15.35 -0.47
C ALA A 48 30.42 -16.55 0.05
N PRO A 49 31.74 -16.62 -0.24
CA PRO A 49 32.61 -17.69 0.25
C PRO A 49 32.61 -17.84 1.77
N ASN A 50 32.34 -16.76 2.52
CA ASN A 50 32.18 -16.77 3.98
C ASN A 50 30.80 -17.25 4.47
N ASN A 51 30.02 -17.88 3.58
CA ASN A 51 28.65 -18.35 3.80
C ASN A 51 27.60 -17.24 4.02
N GLY A 52 27.93 -15.98 3.73
CA GLY A 52 26.98 -14.88 3.72
C GLY A 52 25.98 -15.01 2.57
N ILE A 53 24.69 -14.79 2.86
CA ILE A 53 23.61 -14.92 1.87
C ILE A 53 22.97 -13.55 1.70
N THR A 54 22.97 -13.01 0.48
CA THR A 54 22.30 -11.74 0.18
C THR A 54 21.16 -11.97 -0.79
N VAL A 55 19.97 -11.53 -0.41
CA VAL A 55 18.79 -11.52 -1.29
C VAL A 55 18.58 -10.09 -1.79
N VAL A 56 18.56 -9.92 -3.11
CA VAL A 56 18.30 -8.65 -3.76
C VAL A 56 16.78 -8.48 -3.92
N CYS A 57 16.23 -7.41 -3.37
CA CYS A 57 14.81 -7.15 -3.34
C CYS A 57 14.44 -6.04 -4.34
N GLY A 58 13.58 -6.38 -5.31
CA GLY A 58 13.05 -5.45 -6.31
C GLY A 58 12.05 -4.41 -5.77
N LEU A 59 11.54 -4.64 -4.57
CA LEU A 59 10.39 -3.93 -4.00
C LEU A 59 10.84 -2.84 -3.02
N SER A 60 10.09 -1.75 -2.94
CA SER A 60 10.34 -0.63 -2.02
C SER A 60 9.83 -0.97 -0.62
N GLU A 61 10.69 -0.80 0.39
CA GLU A 61 10.31 -0.97 1.80
C GLU A 61 9.73 0.32 2.39
N MET A 62 8.41 0.39 2.54
CA MET A 62 7.67 1.56 3.06
C MET A 62 7.18 1.35 4.50
N GLY A 63 7.72 0.36 5.21
CA GLY A 63 7.31 -0.03 6.56
C GLY A 63 6.61 -1.39 6.62
N GLN A 64 6.14 -1.92 5.49
CA GLN A 64 5.38 -3.16 5.42
C GLN A 64 6.21 -4.46 5.57
N GLY A 65 7.55 -4.38 5.53
CA GLY A 65 8.42 -5.52 5.83
C GLY A 65 8.78 -6.43 4.63
N VAL A 66 8.69 -5.93 3.39
CA VAL A 66 9.11 -6.68 2.19
C VAL A 66 10.59 -7.02 2.20
N HIS A 67 11.43 -6.15 2.79
CA HIS A 67 12.86 -6.40 2.97
C HIS A 67 13.16 -7.56 3.92
N THR A 68 12.15 -8.12 4.59
CA THR A 68 12.27 -9.32 5.42
C THR A 68 11.47 -10.48 4.81
N ALA A 69 10.21 -10.24 4.45
CA ALA A 69 9.33 -11.29 3.93
C ALA A 69 9.87 -11.93 2.65
N ILE A 70 10.40 -11.13 1.71
CA ILE A 70 10.94 -11.65 0.44
C ILE A 70 12.19 -12.52 0.67
N PRO A 71 13.21 -12.08 1.45
CA PRO A 71 14.32 -12.95 1.82
C PRO A 71 13.91 -14.22 2.58
N MET A 72 12.88 -14.19 3.42
CA MET A 72 12.40 -15.38 4.13
C MET A 72 11.92 -16.48 3.17
N LEU A 73 11.25 -16.12 2.06
CA LEU A 73 10.81 -17.08 1.05
C LEU A 73 11.99 -17.84 0.42
N VAL A 74 13.06 -17.11 0.11
CA VAL A 74 14.28 -17.71 -0.45
C VAL A 74 14.99 -18.55 0.63
N ALA A 75 15.11 -18.01 1.84
CA ALA A 75 15.84 -18.64 2.94
C ALA A 75 15.22 -19.96 3.40
N GLU A 76 13.88 -20.04 3.47
CA GLU A 76 13.16 -21.27 3.78
C GLU A 76 13.49 -22.36 2.77
N GLU A 77 13.35 -22.06 1.48
CA GLU A 77 13.63 -23.05 0.44
C GLU A 77 15.12 -23.33 0.29
N LEU A 78 16.00 -22.41 0.69
CA LEU A 78 17.44 -22.64 0.63
C LEU A 78 17.97 -23.44 1.83
N ASP A 79 17.16 -23.72 2.86
CA ASP A 79 17.65 -24.18 4.17
C ASP A 79 18.76 -23.27 4.73
N ALA A 80 18.61 -21.96 4.51
CA ALA A 80 19.62 -20.98 4.90
C ALA A 80 19.64 -20.76 6.43
N ASP A 81 20.82 -20.52 6.99
CA ASP A 81 20.91 -19.95 8.33
C ASP A 81 20.48 -18.47 8.27
N TRP A 82 19.32 -18.15 8.83
CA TRP A 82 18.76 -16.79 8.82
C TRP A 82 19.73 -15.72 9.36
N SER A 83 20.61 -16.07 10.31
CA SER A 83 21.61 -15.14 10.86
C SER A 83 22.63 -14.67 9.83
N ARG A 84 22.79 -15.43 8.74
CA ARG A 84 23.69 -15.14 7.61
C ARG A 84 22.97 -14.45 6.44
N VAL A 85 21.65 -14.31 6.50
CA VAL A 85 20.86 -13.67 5.44
C VAL A 85 20.88 -12.15 5.59
N ARG A 86 21.06 -11.45 4.47
CA ARG A 86 20.98 -9.99 4.33
C ARG A 86 20.09 -9.66 3.13
N VAL A 87 19.59 -8.43 3.13
CA VAL A 87 18.80 -7.89 2.02
C VAL A 87 19.52 -6.71 1.40
N GLU A 88 19.43 -6.59 0.09
CA GLU A 88 19.91 -5.43 -0.66
C GLU A 88 18.79 -4.92 -1.57
N GLN A 89 18.63 -3.61 -1.67
CA GLN A 89 17.68 -3.01 -2.61
C GLN A 89 18.21 -3.17 -4.04
N ALA A 90 17.37 -3.68 -4.94
CA ALA A 90 17.71 -3.73 -6.35
C ALA A 90 17.77 -2.32 -6.97
N GLY A 91 18.69 -2.13 -7.92
CA GLY A 91 18.55 -1.07 -8.92
C GLY A 91 17.34 -1.30 -9.83
N VAL A 92 17.07 -0.34 -10.72
CA VAL A 92 15.97 -0.47 -11.69
C VAL A 92 16.33 -1.45 -12.79
N ASP A 93 15.65 -2.60 -12.85
CA ASP A 93 15.82 -3.61 -13.90
C ASP A 93 14.52 -4.40 -14.09
N GLN A 94 14.18 -4.73 -15.34
CA GLN A 94 13.02 -5.56 -15.67
C GLN A 94 13.10 -6.95 -15.04
N ALA A 95 14.29 -7.44 -14.70
CA ALA A 95 14.47 -8.67 -13.94
C ALA A 95 13.74 -8.65 -12.60
N PHE A 96 13.58 -7.47 -11.98
CA PHE A 96 12.92 -7.21 -10.70
C PHE A 96 11.47 -6.73 -10.85
N ALA A 97 10.88 -6.88 -12.04
CA ALA A 97 9.50 -6.53 -12.27
C ALA A 97 8.57 -7.35 -11.37
N ASN A 98 7.60 -6.67 -10.75
CA ASN A 98 6.57 -7.32 -9.98
C ASN A 98 5.77 -8.26 -10.90
N PRO A 99 5.65 -9.56 -10.60
CA PRO A 99 4.99 -10.51 -11.49
C PRO A 99 3.51 -10.21 -11.76
N ILE A 100 2.84 -9.48 -10.87
CA ILE A 100 1.43 -9.09 -11.06
C ILE A 100 1.31 -7.85 -11.96
N PHE A 101 2.20 -6.86 -11.82
CA PHE A 101 2.14 -5.60 -12.58
C PHE A 101 2.95 -5.61 -13.87
N GLY A 102 3.92 -6.51 -14.01
CA GLY A 102 4.87 -6.51 -15.13
C GLY A 102 5.92 -5.39 -15.10
N MET A 103 6.00 -4.63 -14.00
CA MET A 103 6.92 -3.51 -13.81
C MET A 103 7.50 -3.49 -12.39
N GLN A 104 8.69 -2.92 -12.21
CA GLN A 104 9.32 -2.81 -10.90
C GLN A 104 8.63 -1.69 -10.09
N ALA A 105 7.64 -2.10 -9.30
CA ALA A 105 6.86 -1.24 -8.42
C ALA A 105 6.27 -2.03 -7.25
N THR A 106 5.89 -1.30 -6.19
CA THR A 106 5.30 -1.83 -4.96
C THR A 106 3.94 -1.18 -4.72
N GLY A 107 2.86 -1.96 -4.72
CA GLY A 107 1.50 -1.45 -4.52
C GLY A 107 0.45 -2.56 -4.60
N GLY A 108 -0.83 -2.25 -4.34
CA GLY A 108 -1.96 -3.19 -4.40
C GLY A 108 -1.77 -4.45 -3.55
N SER A 109 -1.02 -4.33 -2.47
CA SER A 109 -0.54 -5.42 -1.62
C SER A 109 -0.02 -6.66 -2.37
N THR A 110 0.67 -6.46 -3.50
CA THR A 110 1.12 -7.52 -4.41
C THR A 110 2.47 -8.16 -4.05
N SER A 111 3.22 -7.58 -3.11
CA SER A 111 4.61 -7.99 -2.85
C SER A 111 4.77 -9.48 -2.54
N VAL A 112 4.10 -10.00 -1.51
CA VAL A 112 4.16 -11.44 -1.20
C VAL A 112 3.36 -12.25 -2.21
N ARG A 113 2.14 -11.80 -2.57
CA ARG A 113 1.26 -12.48 -3.54
C ARG A 113 1.97 -12.83 -4.85
N GLY A 114 2.62 -11.84 -5.46
CA GLY A 114 3.30 -12.01 -6.74
C GLY A 114 4.63 -12.75 -6.62
N HIS A 115 5.27 -12.76 -5.45
CA HIS A 115 6.61 -13.32 -5.27
C HIS A 115 6.62 -14.64 -4.47
N TRP A 116 5.47 -15.12 -3.99
CA TRP A 116 5.35 -16.34 -3.19
C TRP A 116 6.02 -17.52 -3.88
N GLU A 117 5.58 -17.85 -5.09
CA GLU A 117 6.14 -18.97 -5.84
C GLU A 117 7.51 -18.63 -6.48
N PRO A 118 7.69 -17.48 -7.17
CA PRO A 118 8.98 -17.17 -7.80
C PRO A 118 10.17 -17.16 -6.85
N MET A 119 10.04 -16.56 -5.66
CA MET A 119 11.15 -16.47 -4.71
C MET A 119 11.40 -17.79 -3.98
N ARG A 120 10.35 -18.60 -3.76
CA ARG A 120 10.52 -19.97 -3.26
C ARG A 120 11.23 -20.85 -4.27
N LYS A 121 10.84 -20.81 -5.54
CA LYS A 121 11.56 -21.50 -6.63
C LYS A 121 13.01 -21.03 -6.70
N ALA A 122 13.25 -19.74 -6.48
CA ALA A 122 14.61 -19.22 -6.46
C ALA A 122 15.50 -19.88 -5.39
N GLY A 123 15.00 -20.02 -4.16
CA GLY A 123 15.70 -20.72 -3.08
C GLY A 123 15.86 -22.21 -3.34
N ALA A 124 14.80 -22.88 -3.81
CA ALA A 124 14.80 -24.33 -4.04
C ALA A 124 15.78 -24.75 -5.14
N THR A 125 15.89 -23.96 -6.20
CA THR A 125 16.85 -24.25 -7.26
C THR A 125 18.29 -23.96 -6.83
N ALA A 126 18.53 -22.92 -6.02
CA ALA A 126 19.86 -22.69 -5.46
C ALA A 126 20.28 -23.86 -4.56
N ARG A 127 19.37 -24.37 -3.73
CA ARG A 127 19.55 -25.59 -2.93
C ARG A 127 19.92 -26.79 -3.81
N ALA A 128 19.19 -27.02 -4.90
CA ALA A 128 19.46 -28.13 -5.82
C ALA A 128 20.85 -28.04 -6.48
N MET A 129 21.26 -26.84 -6.91
CA MET A 129 22.58 -26.63 -7.50
C MET A 129 23.72 -26.79 -6.49
N LEU A 130 23.52 -26.37 -5.24
CA LEU A 130 24.49 -26.61 -4.16
C LEU A 130 24.62 -28.10 -3.85
N ILE A 131 23.52 -28.84 -3.80
CA ILE A 131 23.53 -30.30 -3.64
C ILE A 131 24.29 -30.98 -4.79
N ALA A 132 24.01 -30.59 -6.04
CA ALA A 132 24.71 -31.13 -7.21
C ALA A 132 26.22 -30.84 -7.16
N ALA A 133 26.61 -29.62 -6.80
CA ALA A 133 28.02 -29.25 -6.63
C ALA A 133 28.71 -30.09 -5.54
N ALA A 134 28.04 -30.35 -4.42
CA ALA A 134 28.58 -31.18 -3.35
C ALA A 134 28.70 -32.64 -3.79
N ALA A 135 27.68 -33.18 -4.44
CA ALA A 135 27.66 -34.53 -4.98
C ALA A 135 28.81 -34.76 -5.97
N GLU A 136 29.02 -33.83 -6.92
CA GLU A 136 30.18 -33.88 -7.83
C GLU A 136 31.52 -33.80 -7.09
N THR A 137 31.62 -32.94 -6.07
CA THR A 137 32.85 -32.80 -5.26
C THR A 137 33.17 -34.10 -4.53
N TRP A 138 32.16 -34.79 -4.04
CA TRP A 138 32.29 -36.04 -3.29
C TRP A 138 32.28 -37.29 -4.14
N LYS A 139 32.02 -37.18 -5.46
CA LYS A 139 31.75 -38.30 -6.36
C LYS A 139 30.66 -39.23 -5.79
N ALA A 140 29.56 -38.63 -5.33
CA ALA A 140 28.44 -39.31 -4.67
C ALA A 140 27.12 -39.02 -5.39
N ASP A 141 26.06 -39.76 -5.03
CA ASP A 141 24.71 -39.46 -5.50
C ASP A 141 24.17 -38.19 -4.80
N ALA A 142 23.48 -37.33 -5.54
CA ALA A 142 22.79 -36.17 -5.00
C ALA A 142 21.68 -36.58 -4.02
N ALA A 143 21.05 -37.75 -4.20
CA ALA A 143 20.05 -38.30 -3.29
C ALA A 143 20.62 -38.64 -1.91
N ASP A 144 21.93 -38.84 -1.79
CA ASP A 144 22.62 -39.08 -0.53
C ASP A 144 22.97 -37.78 0.22
N CYS A 145 22.58 -36.62 -0.34
CA CYS A 145 22.84 -35.30 0.22
C CYS A 145 21.55 -34.64 0.69
N ARG A 146 21.62 -33.94 1.82
CA ARG A 146 20.57 -33.02 2.28
C ARG A 146 21.16 -31.68 2.65
N THR A 147 20.30 -30.69 2.85
CA THR A 147 20.70 -29.36 3.29
C THR A 147 20.19 -29.05 4.68
N GLU A 148 20.98 -28.28 5.42
CA GLU A 148 20.64 -27.83 6.76
C GLU A 148 21.44 -26.57 7.06
N ARG A 149 20.78 -25.48 7.45
CA ARG A 149 21.43 -24.25 7.97
C ARG A 149 22.65 -23.76 7.18
N GLY A 150 22.54 -23.69 5.85
CA GLY A 150 23.62 -23.18 5.01
C GLY A 150 24.76 -24.17 4.73
N VAL A 151 24.55 -25.47 4.97
CA VAL A 151 25.49 -26.54 4.62
C VAL A 151 24.80 -27.67 3.85
N VAL A 152 25.53 -28.30 2.94
CA VAL A 152 25.16 -29.59 2.35
C VAL A 152 25.83 -30.69 3.18
N ILE A 153 25.06 -31.73 3.52
CA ILE A 153 25.50 -32.84 4.37
C ILE A 153 25.21 -34.16 3.65
N HIS A 154 26.26 -34.95 3.42
CA HIS A 154 26.16 -36.32 2.90
C HIS A 154 25.66 -37.29 3.99
N LYS A 155 25.01 -38.40 3.62
CA LYS A 155 24.57 -39.45 4.56
C LYS A 155 25.70 -40.05 5.41
N SER A 156 26.94 -39.99 4.90
CA SER A 156 28.16 -40.40 5.64
C SER A 156 28.62 -39.38 6.70
N GLY A 157 27.96 -38.23 6.83
CA GLY A 157 28.32 -37.16 7.76
C GLY A 157 29.27 -36.09 7.21
N ARG A 158 29.82 -36.25 5.99
CA ARG A 158 30.64 -35.22 5.33
C ARG A 158 29.83 -33.94 5.10
N LYS A 159 30.46 -32.77 5.28
CA LYS A 159 29.80 -31.45 5.16
C LYS A 159 30.59 -30.50 4.26
N LEU A 160 29.88 -29.73 3.45
CA LEU A 160 30.41 -28.58 2.72
C LEU A 160 29.47 -27.40 2.93
N SER A 161 30.01 -26.23 3.26
CA SER A 161 29.23 -25.00 3.37
C SER A 161 28.78 -24.50 2.00
N TYR A 162 27.70 -23.71 1.95
CA TYR A 162 27.26 -23.12 0.69
C TYR A 162 28.33 -22.19 0.10
N GLY A 163 29.07 -21.47 0.94
CA GLY A 163 30.20 -20.64 0.51
C GLY A 163 31.29 -21.44 -0.22
N GLN A 164 31.64 -22.64 0.27
CA GLN A 164 32.61 -23.52 -0.39
C GLN A 164 32.09 -24.09 -1.73
N LEU A 165 30.78 -24.23 -1.86
CA LEU A 165 30.14 -24.81 -3.03
C LEU A 165 29.75 -23.78 -4.09
N ALA A 166 29.68 -22.49 -3.72
CA ALA A 166 29.09 -21.45 -4.54
C ALA A 166 29.73 -21.37 -5.93
N GLU A 167 31.07 -21.42 -6.00
CA GLU A 167 31.81 -21.35 -7.27
C GLU A 167 31.48 -22.47 -8.22
N LYS A 168 31.52 -23.70 -7.71
CA LYS A 168 31.17 -24.87 -8.51
C LYS A 168 29.69 -24.84 -8.89
N ALA A 169 28.79 -24.53 -7.94
CA ALA A 169 27.35 -24.46 -8.19
C ALA A 169 27.00 -23.44 -9.28
N ALA A 170 27.67 -22.28 -9.31
CA ALA A 170 27.44 -21.24 -10.32
C ALA A 170 27.76 -21.67 -11.77
N GLN A 171 28.57 -22.72 -11.95
CA GLN A 171 28.90 -23.27 -13.27
C GLN A 171 27.92 -24.37 -13.72
N LEU A 172 27.04 -24.84 -12.84
CA LEU A 172 26.09 -25.88 -13.17
C LEU A 172 24.88 -25.30 -13.90
N LYS A 173 24.32 -26.09 -14.83
CA LYS A 173 23.04 -25.76 -15.43
C LYS A 173 21.94 -25.93 -14.37
N PRO A 174 21.06 -24.93 -14.16
CA PRO A 174 19.90 -25.13 -13.30
C PRO A 174 19.03 -26.29 -13.77
N PRO A 175 18.43 -27.05 -12.84
CA PRO A 175 17.36 -27.96 -13.18
C PRO A 175 16.17 -27.18 -13.78
N ALA A 176 15.51 -27.79 -14.78
CA ALA A 176 14.36 -27.18 -15.44
C ALA A 176 13.18 -26.99 -14.47
N ASP A 177 13.01 -27.95 -13.56
CA ASP A 177 11.97 -27.97 -12.53
C ASP A 177 12.58 -28.26 -11.16
N VAL A 178 11.98 -27.67 -10.12
CA VAL A 178 12.36 -27.92 -8.73
C VAL A 178 11.14 -28.15 -7.86
N LYS A 179 11.26 -29.13 -6.97
CA LYS A 179 10.25 -29.38 -5.96
C LYS A 179 10.40 -28.36 -4.82
N LEU A 180 9.33 -27.59 -4.59
CA LEU A 180 9.22 -26.73 -3.42
C LEU A 180 8.95 -27.59 -2.18
N LYS A 181 9.36 -27.09 -1.01
CA LYS A 181 9.02 -27.72 0.26
C LYS A 181 7.51 -27.77 0.47
N ASP A 182 7.04 -28.82 1.12
CA ASP A 182 5.68 -28.84 1.63
C ASP A 182 5.56 -27.85 2.81
N PRO A 183 4.46 -27.09 2.95
CA PRO A 183 4.29 -26.16 4.08
C PRO A 183 4.45 -26.80 5.46
N SER A 184 4.16 -28.09 5.62
CA SER A 184 4.42 -28.83 6.86
C SER A 184 5.90 -28.94 7.23
N GLN A 185 6.80 -28.76 6.26
CA GLN A 185 8.25 -28.77 6.43
C GLN A 185 8.84 -27.39 6.71
N PHE A 186 8.01 -26.33 6.76
CA PHE A 186 8.52 -24.99 7.01
C PHE A 186 9.07 -24.82 8.43
N THR A 187 10.30 -24.29 8.49
CA THR A 187 11.02 -24.05 9.73
C THR A 187 11.15 -22.55 10.05
N LEU A 188 10.99 -21.69 9.05
CA LEU A 188 11.10 -20.24 9.10
C LEU A 188 9.77 -19.55 8.75
N LEU A 189 9.11 -19.95 7.67
CA LEU A 189 7.84 -19.36 7.24
C LEU A 189 6.71 -19.69 8.23
N GLY A 190 5.87 -18.71 8.50
CA GLY A 190 4.74 -18.84 9.42
C GLY A 190 5.14 -18.93 10.90
N LYS A 191 6.43 -18.77 11.23
CA LYS A 191 6.93 -18.78 12.61
C LYS A 191 7.12 -17.37 13.14
N SER A 192 6.66 -17.14 14.37
CA SER A 192 6.86 -15.88 15.10
C SER A 192 8.28 -15.81 15.69
N GLY A 193 8.75 -14.61 16.02
CA GLY A 193 10.07 -14.37 16.60
C GLY A 193 11.16 -14.07 15.58
N THR A 194 10.89 -14.22 14.28
CA THR A 194 11.83 -13.84 13.21
C THR A 194 11.93 -12.32 13.10
N ARG A 195 13.06 -11.76 13.55
CA ARG A 195 13.34 -10.32 13.50
C ARG A 195 13.48 -9.83 12.06
N ARG A 196 13.02 -8.60 11.80
CA ARG A 196 13.22 -7.94 10.51
C ARG A 196 14.70 -7.63 10.28
N LEU A 197 15.13 -7.76 9.03
CA LEU A 197 16.52 -7.50 8.63
C LEU A 197 16.89 -6.01 8.72
N ASP A 198 15.91 -5.11 8.65
CA ASP A 198 16.09 -3.66 8.63
C ASP A 198 15.83 -2.96 9.98
N SER A 199 15.35 -3.69 11.01
CA SER A 199 14.98 -3.11 12.30
C SER A 199 16.14 -2.42 13.02
N ALA A 200 17.34 -3.00 13.00
CA ALA A 200 18.49 -2.43 13.70
C ALA A 200 18.92 -1.09 13.09
N ALA A 201 18.97 -1.00 11.76
CA ALA A 201 19.34 0.24 11.08
C ALA A 201 18.33 1.37 11.35
N LYS A 202 17.03 1.05 11.34
CA LYS A 202 15.94 2.02 11.60
C LYS A 202 15.92 2.50 13.05
N SER A 203 16.07 1.59 14.02
CA SER A 203 16.04 1.93 15.45
C SER A 203 17.28 2.68 15.96
N THR A 204 18.41 2.62 15.23
CA THR A 204 19.66 3.29 15.62
C THR A 204 19.95 4.56 14.80
N GLY A 205 19.03 4.98 13.93
CA GLY A 205 19.22 6.15 13.06
C GLY A 205 20.27 5.94 11.95
N LYS A 206 20.67 4.70 11.67
CA LYS A 206 21.63 4.35 10.61
C LYS A 206 20.97 4.18 9.24
N ALA A 207 19.67 3.88 9.21
CA ALA A 207 18.91 3.83 7.96
C ALA A 207 18.96 5.22 7.28
N LYS A 208 19.10 5.22 5.95
CA LYS A 208 19.12 6.43 5.13
C LYS A 208 17.81 6.55 4.35
N PHE A 209 17.15 7.70 4.49
CA PHE A 209 15.95 8.08 3.77
C PHE A 209 16.28 9.11 2.67
N GLY A 210 15.29 9.49 1.87
CA GLY A 210 15.50 10.43 0.77
C GLY A 210 16.03 11.79 1.26
N LEU A 211 15.52 12.27 2.41
CA LEU A 211 16.00 13.49 3.05
C LEU A 211 17.41 13.39 3.62
N ASP A 212 17.99 12.21 3.79
CA ASP A 212 19.35 12.06 4.29
C ASP A 212 20.43 12.21 3.21
N VAL A 213 20.02 12.34 1.94
CA VAL A 213 20.95 12.50 0.82
C VAL A 213 21.52 13.92 0.82
N TYR A 214 22.85 14.01 0.86
CA TYR A 214 23.64 15.22 0.73
C TYR A 214 24.83 14.96 -0.17
N LEU A 215 24.99 15.77 -1.22
CA LEU A 215 26.07 15.64 -2.20
C LEU A 215 26.91 16.93 -2.23
N PRO A 216 28.22 16.85 -2.52
CA PRO A 216 29.06 18.04 -2.68
C PRO A 216 28.50 19.00 -3.73
N GLY A 217 28.39 20.29 -3.38
CA GLY A 217 27.89 21.33 -4.28
C GLY A 217 26.39 21.23 -4.63
N MET A 218 25.63 20.39 -3.91
CA MET A 218 24.18 20.24 -4.08
C MET A 218 23.44 21.54 -3.74
N LEU A 219 22.50 21.92 -4.60
CA LEU A 219 21.55 23.00 -4.30
C LEU A 219 20.28 22.41 -3.67
N THR A 220 19.69 23.15 -2.73
CA THR A 220 18.35 22.86 -2.22
C THR A 220 17.34 23.71 -2.96
N ALA A 221 16.29 23.08 -3.49
CA ALA A 221 15.16 23.71 -4.13
C ALA A 221 13.95 23.69 -3.19
N VAL A 222 13.29 24.83 -3.03
CA VAL A 222 11.96 24.95 -2.41
C VAL A 222 11.06 25.69 -3.39
N ILE A 223 9.84 25.19 -3.58
CA ILE A 223 8.89 25.72 -4.57
C ILE A 223 7.82 26.55 -3.86
N ALA A 224 7.50 27.72 -4.42
CA ALA A 224 6.24 28.42 -4.17
C ALA A 224 5.17 27.87 -5.11
N TYR A 225 4.16 27.21 -4.55
CA TYR A 225 3.03 26.65 -5.29
C TYR A 225 1.87 27.66 -5.38
N PRO A 226 1.03 27.58 -6.44
CA PRO A 226 -0.20 28.34 -6.50
C PRO A 226 -1.09 27.96 -5.30
N PRO A 227 -1.73 28.94 -4.64
CA PRO A 227 -2.56 28.65 -3.48
C PRO A 227 -3.91 28.00 -3.86
N VAL A 228 -4.27 28.06 -5.14
CA VAL A 228 -5.48 27.45 -5.71
C VAL A 228 -5.06 26.35 -6.68
N PRO A 229 -5.64 25.13 -6.59
CA PRO A 229 -5.32 24.01 -7.47
C PRO A 229 -5.54 24.34 -8.95
N GLY A 230 -4.57 24.02 -9.79
CA GLY A 230 -4.60 24.36 -11.23
C GLY A 230 -4.28 25.81 -11.55
N GLY A 231 -4.04 26.66 -10.54
CA GLY A 231 -3.56 28.02 -10.71
C GLY A 231 -2.13 28.08 -11.27
N LYS A 232 -1.73 29.25 -11.76
CA LYS A 232 -0.43 29.50 -12.39
C LYS A 232 0.14 30.84 -11.94
N ALA A 233 1.46 30.99 -11.99
CA ALA A 233 2.08 32.29 -11.79
C ALA A 233 1.84 33.15 -13.04
N ALA A 234 1.04 34.22 -12.90
CA ALA A 234 0.77 35.19 -13.97
C ALA A 234 1.95 36.14 -14.16
N SER A 235 2.55 36.60 -13.05
CA SER A 235 3.78 37.38 -13.04
C SER A 235 4.60 37.08 -11.78
N VAL A 236 5.92 37.24 -11.87
CA VAL A 236 6.86 36.99 -10.78
C VAL A 236 7.87 38.14 -10.70
N ASN A 237 7.96 38.78 -9.54
CA ASN A 237 9.09 39.63 -9.17
C ASN A 237 9.98 38.89 -8.17
N ASP A 238 11.20 38.58 -8.59
CA ASP A 238 12.15 37.77 -7.83
C ASP A 238 13.33 38.56 -7.25
N ALA A 239 13.31 39.90 -7.34
CA ALA A 239 14.41 40.75 -6.91
C ALA A 239 14.75 40.56 -5.42
N LYS A 240 13.73 40.54 -4.55
CA LYS A 240 13.91 40.32 -3.10
C LYS A 240 14.41 38.91 -2.80
N ALA A 241 13.90 37.91 -3.53
CA ALA A 241 14.36 36.52 -3.39
C ALA A 241 15.86 36.39 -3.75
N LYS A 242 16.30 36.99 -4.87
CA LYS A 242 17.70 37.00 -5.30
C LYS A 242 18.64 37.76 -4.36
N ALA A 243 18.12 38.72 -3.59
CA ALA A 243 18.89 39.46 -2.60
C ALA A 243 19.18 38.65 -1.32
N VAL A 244 18.47 37.54 -1.08
CA VAL A 244 18.72 36.68 0.09
C VAL A 244 20.07 35.97 -0.04
N PRO A 245 21.00 36.12 0.92
CA PRO A 245 22.29 35.44 0.87
C PRO A 245 22.15 33.92 0.75
N GLY A 246 22.88 33.34 -0.20
CA GLY A 246 22.86 31.90 -0.50
C GLY A 246 21.85 31.49 -1.57
N VAL A 247 20.92 32.36 -1.98
CA VAL A 247 20.07 32.11 -3.16
C VAL A 247 20.93 32.17 -4.43
N ARG A 248 20.81 31.14 -5.26
CA ARG A 248 21.60 30.97 -6.48
C ARG A 248 20.77 31.17 -7.74
N GLN A 249 19.52 30.75 -7.73
CA GLN A 249 18.66 30.85 -8.89
C GLN A 249 17.18 30.87 -8.48
N VAL A 250 16.38 31.57 -9.27
CA VAL A 250 14.91 31.50 -9.23
C VAL A 250 14.46 31.06 -10.62
N VAL A 251 13.60 30.04 -10.68
CA VAL A 251 13.13 29.43 -11.93
C VAL A 251 11.62 29.23 -11.87
N GLN A 252 10.90 29.77 -12.85
CA GLN A 252 9.49 29.44 -13.04
C GLN A 252 9.38 28.07 -13.70
N ILE A 253 8.55 27.19 -13.12
CA ILE A 253 8.28 25.82 -13.57
C ILE A 253 6.76 25.63 -13.74
N PRO A 254 6.28 24.59 -14.42
CA PRO A 254 4.84 24.39 -14.64
C PRO A 254 4.01 24.37 -13.36
N SER A 255 4.59 23.92 -12.24
CA SER A 255 3.92 23.80 -10.94
C SER A 255 4.09 25.01 -10.01
N GLY A 256 4.85 26.04 -10.40
CA GLY A 256 5.10 27.20 -9.53
C GLY A 256 6.43 27.91 -9.78
N VAL A 257 7.03 28.46 -8.72
CA VAL A 257 8.33 29.16 -8.79
C VAL A 257 9.32 28.50 -7.83
N ALA A 258 10.38 27.90 -8.37
CA ALA A 258 11.43 27.24 -7.61
C ALA A 258 12.54 28.22 -7.23
N VAL A 259 12.93 28.22 -5.96
CA VAL A 259 14.13 28.93 -5.46
C VAL A 259 15.20 27.90 -5.12
N LEU A 260 16.36 28.02 -5.76
CA LEU A 260 17.52 27.16 -5.56
C LEU A 260 18.57 27.92 -4.76
N ALA A 261 19.06 27.33 -3.67
CA ALA A 261 20.04 27.93 -2.78
C ALA A 261 21.05 26.91 -2.23
N ASP A 262 22.10 27.38 -1.54
CA ASP A 262 23.13 26.52 -0.93
C ASP A 262 22.64 25.68 0.27
N GLY A 263 21.39 25.87 0.69
CA GLY A 263 20.77 25.13 1.78
C GLY A 263 19.31 25.49 1.96
N TYR A 264 18.59 24.68 2.76
CA TYR A 264 17.15 24.82 2.96
C TYR A 264 16.73 26.20 3.47
N TRP A 265 17.44 26.76 4.46
CA TRP A 265 17.06 28.03 5.06
C TRP A 265 17.10 29.20 4.07
N ALA A 266 18.19 29.31 3.30
CA ALA A 266 18.30 30.32 2.25
C ALA A 266 17.25 30.14 1.15
N ALA A 267 16.99 28.89 0.73
CA ALA A 267 15.95 28.59 -0.26
C ALA A 267 14.55 28.98 0.25
N LYS A 268 14.23 28.66 1.51
CA LYS A 268 12.96 29.00 2.14
C LYS A 268 12.79 30.52 2.27
N LEU A 269 13.78 31.23 2.80
CA LEU A 269 13.72 32.70 2.92
C LEU A 269 13.60 33.37 1.55
N GLY A 270 14.34 32.88 0.55
CA GLY A 270 14.23 33.35 -0.82
C GLY A 270 12.83 33.12 -1.39
N ARG A 271 12.25 31.94 -1.20
CA ARG A 271 10.88 31.62 -1.62
C ARG A 271 9.87 32.55 -0.95
N ASP A 272 9.96 32.71 0.37
CA ASP A 272 9.01 33.51 1.14
C ASP A 272 9.12 35.02 0.78
N ALA A 273 10.23 35.45 0.18
CA ALA A 273 10.44 36.81 -0.33
C ALA A 273 9.99 37.01 -1.79
N LEU A 274 9.50 35.96 -2.48
CA LEU A 274 8.96 36.10 -3.84
C LEU A 274 7.67 36.92 -3.84
N GLU A 275 7.57 37.83 -4.79
CA GLU A 275 6.34 38.57 -5.07
C GLU A 275 5.68 37.98 -6.31
N ILE A 276 4.62 37.19 -6.13
CA ILE A 276 3.97 36.44 -7.20
C ILE A 276 2.52 36.90 -7.33
N GLN A 277 2.11 37.25 -8.54
CA GLN A 277 0.70 37.37 -8.88
C GLN A 277 0.21 36.03 -9.42
N TRP A 278 -0.75 35.45 -8.72
CA TRP A 278 -1.34 34.17 -9.10
C TRP A 278 -2.58 34.37 -9.95
N ASP A 279 -2.66 33.65 -11.06
CA ASP A 279 -3.93 33.34 -11.71
C ASP A 279 -4.51 32.09 -11.05
N HIS A 280 -5.66 32.25 -10.39
CA HIS A 280 -6.33 31.17 -9.66
C HIS A 280 -7.16 30.24 -10.58
N GLY A 281 -7.35 30.60 -11.84
CA GLY A 281 -8.07 29.79 -12.82
C GLY A 281 -9.50 29.42 -12.40
N ALA A 282 -10.01 28.33 -12.99
CA ALA A 282 -11.40 27.88 -12.82
C ALA A 282 -11.76 27.43 -11.39
N ASN A 283 -10.76 27.15 -10.55
CA ASN A 283 -10.95 26.65 -9.19
C ASN A 283 -11.00 27.76 -8.13
N ALA A 284 -10.97 29.04 -8.51
CA ALA A 284 -10.94 30.16 -7.57
C ALA A 284 -12.13 30.19 -6.59
N SER A 285 -13.28 29.62 -6.97
CA SER A 285 -14.48 29.54 -6.14
C SER A 285 -14.74 28.14 -5.56
N LEU A 286 -13.79 27.21 -5.70
CA LEU A 286 -13.97 25.85 -5.21
C LEU A 286 -14.16 25.82 -3.69
N SER A 287 -15.18 25.10 -3.24
CA SER A 287 -15.51 24.93 -1.82
C SER A 287 -15.89 23.49 -1.51
N SER A 288 -15.67 23.05 -0.27
CA SER A 288 -16.11 21.72 0.19
C SER A 288 -17.63 21.53 0.07
N GLU A 289 -18.41 22.58 0.30
CA GLU A 289 -19.87 22.53 0.13
C GLU A 289 -20.25 22.32 -1.35
N GLY A 290 -19.62 23.05 -2.27
CA GLY A 290 -19.84 22.88 -3.71
C GLY A 290 -19.47 21.49 -4.21
N ILE A 291 -18.34 20.95 -3.73
CA ILE A 291 -17.92 19.58 -4.07
C ILE A 291 -18.93 18.56 -3.55
N SER A 292 -19.34 18.67 -2.28
CA SER A 292 -20.32 17.77 -1.66
C SER A 292 -21.64 17.76 -2.43
N LYS A 293 -22.14 18.94 -2.82
CA LYS A 293 -23.35 19.09 -3.66
C LYS A 293 -23.20 18.43 -5.03
N MET A 294 -22.07 18.64 -5.70
CA MET A 294 -21.77 18.01 -7.00
C MET A 294 -21.76 16.47 -6.89
N LEU A 295 -21.09 15.93 -5.88
CA LEU A 295 -21.01 14.49 -5.66
C LEU A 295 -22.38 13.89 -5.29
N SER A 296 -23.15 14.53 -4.41
CA SER A 296 -24.51 14.10 -4.07
C SER A 296 -25.45 14.10 -5.27
N ALA A 297 -25.40 15.15 -6.11
CA ALA A 297 -26.15 15.19 -7.37
C ALA A 297 -25.73 14.07 -8.35
N GLY A 298 -24.42 13.82 -8.46
CA GLY A 298 -23.88 12.72 -9.26
C GLY A 298 -24.36 11.35 -8.79
N ALA A 299 -24.37 11.10 -7.48
CA ALA A 299 -24.84 9.85 -6.89
C ALA A 299 -26.35 9.69 -7.06
N ALA A 300 -27.12 10.79 -7.02
CA ALA A 300 -28.56 10.77 -7.27
C ALA A 300 -28.90 10.46 -8.74
N ALA A 301 -28.09 10.94 -9.69
CA ALA A 301 -28.30 10.76 -11.12
C ALA A 301 -28.00 9.33 -11.61
N GLY A 302 -27.18 8.58 -10.88
CA GLY A 302 -26.68 7.30 -11.35
C GLY A 302 -25.47 7.46 -12.28
N GLY A 303 -24.98 6.35 -12.82
CA GLY A 303 -23.83 6.37 -13.72
C GLY A 303 -23.55 5.05 -14.43
N ALA A 304 -22.29 4.87 -14.83
CA ALA A 304 -21.82 3.67 -15.51
C ALA A 304 -22.01 2.42 -14.62
N VAL A 305 -22.48 1.32 -15.18
CA VAL A 305 -22.79 0.11 -14.40
C VAL A 305 -21.54 -0.69 -14.12
N GLY A 306 -21.09 -0.71 -12.86
CA GLY A 306 -19.92 -1.47 -12.42
C GLY A 306 -20.22 -2.92 -12.02
N ARG A 307 -21.45 -3.21 -11.56
CA ARG A 307 -21.92 -4.58 -11.27
C ARG A 307 -23.44 -4.63 -11.36
N ASN A 308 -23.98 -5.73 -11.89
CA ASN A 308 -25.41 -5.96 -11.99
C ASN A 308 -25.73 -7.46 -11.89
N GLU A 309 -26.48 -7.85 -10.86
CA GLU A 309 -26.93 -9.21 -10.60
C GLU A 309 -28.44 -9.20 -10.30
N GLY A 310 -29.17 -10.16 -10.85
CA GLY A 310 -30.64 -10.17 -10.77
C GLY A 310 -31.29 -8.98 -11.47
N ASP A 311 -32.50 -8.63 -11.03
CA ASP A 311 -33.25 -7.48 -11.55
C ASP A 311 -33.61 -6.51 -10.41
N ALA A 312 -32.66 -5.63 -10.10
CA ALA A 312 -32.83 -4.60 -9.08
C ALA A 312 -33.97 -3.62 -9.37
N LYS A 313 -34.40 -3.47 -10.63
CA LYS A 313 -35.51 -2.56 -10.99
C LYS A 313 -36.87 -3.22 -10.77
N ALA A 314 -36.96 -4.54 -10.97
CA ALA A 314 -38.19 -5.30 -10.75
C ALA A 314 -38.37 -5.77 -9.29
N ALA A 315 -37.35 -5.62 -8.43
CA ALA A 315 -37.41 -6.06 -7.04
C ALA A 315 -38.50 -5.31 -6.23
N THR A 316 -39.35 -6.06 -5.53
CA THR A 316 -40.45 -5.55 -4.69
C THR A 316 -40.26 -5.94 -3.22
N PRO A 317 -39.27 -5.36 -2.52
CA PRO A 317 -39.05 -5.68 -1.11
C PRO A 317 -40.23 -5.24 -0.24
N ALA A 318 -40.50 -5.98 0.84
CA ALA A 318 -41.52 -5.64 1.82
C ALA A 318 -41.15 -4.36 2.61
N LYS A 319 -39.85 -4.12 2.81
CA LYS A 319 -39.32 -2.92 3.46
C LYS A 319 -38.11 -2.39 2.69
N THR A 320 -38.07 -1.07 2.47
CA THR A 320 -36.96 -0.39 1.79
C THR A 320 -36.27 0.58 2.74
N ILE A 321 -34.93 0.64 2.65
CA ILE A 321 -34.09 1.61 3.35
C ILE A 321 -33.29 2.38 2.32
N GLN A 322 -33.16 3.69 2.51
CA GLN A 322 -32.29 4.54 1.71
C GLN A 322 -31.37 5.34 2.61
N ALA A 323 -30.13 5.50 2.17
CA ALA A 323 -29.13 6.27 2.88
C ALA A 323 -28.14 6.89 1.89
N GLU A 324 -27.60 8.05 2.27
CA GLU A 324 -26.51 8.70 1.56
C GLU A 324 -25.33 8.81 2.52
N TYR A 325 -24.15 8.41 2.04
CA TYR A 325 -22.92 8.41 2.80
C TYR A 325 -21.87 9.28 2.12
N GLU A 326 -21.03 9.95 2.91
CA GLU A 326 -20.00 10.87 2.42
C GLU A 326 -18.66 10.68 3.13
N ALA A 327 -17.57 10.69 2.36
CA ALA A 327 -16.21 10.75 2.88
C ALA A 327 -15.43 11.90 2.22
N PRO A 328 -14.60 12.63 2.98
CA PRO A 328 -13.89 13.82 2.50
C PRO A 328 -12.62 13.43 1.73
N TYR A 329 -11.89 14.42 1.22
CA TYR A 329 -10.51 14.21 0.77
C TYR A 329 -9.59 13.92 1.96
N LEU A 330 -8.56 13.09 1.77
CA LEU A 330 -7.52 12.83 2.77
C LEU A 330 -6.12 13.05 2.23
N SER A 331 -5.23 13.54 3.09
CA SER A 331 -3.79 13.54 2.87
C SER A 331 -3.17 12.25 3.42
N HIS A 332 -2.04 11.83 2.85
CA HIS A 332 -1.24 10.72 3.39
C HIS A 332 -0.56 11.08 4.71
N SER A 333 -0.13 12.35 4.85
CA SER A 333 0.52 12.84 6.05
C SER A 333 1.74 12.01 6.50
N CYS A 334 2.54 11.52 5.55
CA CYS A 334 3.75 10.74 5.81
C CYS A 334 4.72 11.49 6.72
N MET A 335 5.32 10.87 7.74
CA MET A 335 6.20 11.58 8.69
C MET A 335 7.39 12.28 8.01
N GLU A 336 7.98 11.65 6.99
CA GLU A 336 8.91 12.29 6.06
C GLU A 336 8.08 13.02 4.97
N PRO A 337 8.14 14.36 4.86
CA PRO A 337 7.51 15.08 3.76
C PRO A 337 8.12 14.66 2.41
N LEU A 338 7.36 14.86 1.34
CA LEU A 338 7.84 14.57 -0.02
C LEU A 338 9.17 15.27 -0.32
N ASN A 339 10.08 14.52 -0.94
CA ASN A 339 11.40 15.01 -1.30
C ASN A 339 11.96 14.21 -2.48
N CYS A 340 12.88 14.82 -3.20
CA CYS A 340 13.57 14.19 -4.32
C CYS A 340 14.94 14.85 -4.50
N THR A 341 16.01 14.06 -4.49
CA THR A 341 17.33 14.51 -4.93
C THR A 341 17.58 13.98 -6.33
N ALA A 342 17.90 14.86 -7.27
CA ALA A 342 18.27 14.50 -8.63
C ALA A 342 19.68 15.02 -8.96
N TRP A 343 20.52 14.18 -9.54
CA TRP A 343 21.83 14.56 -10.05
C TRP A 343 21.93 14.20 -11.52
N VAL A 344 21.92 15.22 -12.39
CA VAL A 344 22.14 15.04 -13.81
C VAL A 344 23.63 15.11 -14.14
N LYS A 345 24.18 13.95 -14.48
CA LYS A 345 25.57 13.73 -14.91
C LYS A 345 25.64 13.74 -16.43
N LYS A 346 26.86 13.79 -16.97
CA LYS A 346 27.09 13.76 -18.43
C LYS A 346 26.55 12.48 -19.09
N ASP A 347 26.53 11.38 -18.34
CA ASP A 347 26.22 10.02 -18.78
C ASP A 347 24.93 9.45 -18.17
N GLY A 348 24.17 10.23 -17.40
CA GLY A 348 22.89 9.79 -16.86
C GLY A 348 22.32 10.67 -15.76
N VAL A 349 21.11 10.33 -15.29
CA VAL A 349 20.45 10.98 -14.14
C VAL A 349 20.39 9.98 -13.00
N GLU A 350 20.81 10.40 -11.81
CA GLU A 350 20.65 9.63 -10.57
C GLU A 350 19.62 10.29 -9.68
N ILE A 351 18.68 9.51 -9.14
CA ILE A 351 17.60 10.02 -8.29
C ILE A 351 17.50 9.24 -6.99
N TRP A 352 17.32 9.98 -5.91
CA TRP A 352 16.94 9.47 -4.60
C TRP A 352 15.60 10.09 -4.20
N ALA A 353 14.58 9.24 -4.02
CA ALA A 353 13.24 9.67 -3.64
C ALA A 353 12.52 8.54 -2.88
N GLY A 354 11.57 8.91 -2.01
CA GLY A 354 10.63 7.96 -1.41
C GLY A 354 9.59 7.51 -2.43
N THR A 355 9.94 6.55 -3.30
CA THR A 355 9.06 6.09 -4.39
C THR A 355 8.74 4.60 -4.31
N GLN A 356 7.49 4.28 -4.64
CA GLN A 356 6.97 2.94 -4.84
C GLN A 356 7.04 2.48 -6.30
N SER A 357 7.47 3.35 -7.22
CA SER A 357 7.34 3.16 -8.67
C SER A 357 8.68 3.33 -9.38
N GLN A 358 9.68 2.52 -9.00
CA GLN A 358 11.07 2.70 -9.48
C GLN A 358 11.20 2.55 -11.00
N GLY A 359 10.52 1.54 -11.58
CA GLY A 359 10.48 1.32 -13.04
C GLY A 359 9.88 2.51 -13.81
N PRO A 360 8.62 2.90 -13.54
CA PRO A 360 8.01 4.07 -14.17
C PRO A 360 8.78 5.37 -13.99
N ALA A 361 9.34 5.61 -12.80
CA ALA A 361 10.14 6.79 -12.53
C ALA A 361 11.34 6.86 -13.48
N GLN A 362 12.06 5.76 -13.72
CA GLN A 362 13.16 5.73 -14.69
C GLN A 362 12.69 6.07 -16.12
N GLY A 363 11.53 5.53 -16.53
CA GLY A 363 10.94 5.81 -17.84
C GLY A 363 10.63 7.29 -18.06
N ILE A 364 9.97 7.94 -17.09
CA ILE A 364 9.64 9.37 -17.13
C ILE A 364 10.93 10.20 -17.21
N LEU A 365 11.95 9.87 -16.41
CA LEU A 365 13.21 10.63 -16.36
C LEU A 365 14.01 10.55 -17.64
N SER A 366 13.95 9.43 -18.37
CA SER A 366 14.59 9.31 -19.69
C SER A 366 14.08 10.34 -20.71
N GLN A 367 12.86 10.86 -20.51
CA GLN A 367 12.24 11.85 -21.39
C GLN A 367 12.63 13.29 -21.03
N VAL A 368 13.11 13.53 -19.81
CA VAL A 368 13.39 14.87 -19.24
C VAL A 368 14.90 15.19 -19.16
N SER A 369 15.79 14.22 -19.37
CA SER A 369 17.24 14.29 -19.07
C SER A 369 18.12 15.20 -19.96
N LYS A 370 17.58 16.22 -20.63
CA LYS A 370 18.34 17.10 -21.55
C LYS A 370 19.20 18.19 -20.88
N ILE A 371 19.54 18.09 -19.60
CA ILE A 371 20.21 19.17 -18.85
C ILE A 371 21.44 18.65 -18.10
N ALA A 372 22.66 19.00 -18.49
CA ALA A 372 23.85 18.74 -17.67
C ALA A 372 23.94 19.77 -16.52
N GLY A 373 24.22 19.37 -15.26
CA GLY A 373 24.25 20.32 -14.14
C GLY A 373 24.72 19.79 -12.78
N LYS A 374 24.51 20.61 -11.74
CA LYS A 374 24.76 20.28 -10.32
C LYS A 374 23.64 19.38 -9.75
N PRO A 375 23.88 18.62 -8.67
CA PRO A 375 22.81 17.95 -7.94
C PRO A 375 21.82 18.96 -7.36
N VAL A 376 20.51 18.67 -7.46
CA VAL A 376 19.43 19.48 -6.90
C VAL A 376 18.55 18.62 -6.03
N LYS A 377 18.29 19.06 -4.80
CA LYS A 377 17.37 18.42 -3.86
C LYS A 377 16.13 19.27 -3.67
N LEU A 378 14.99 18.77 -4.14
CA LEU A 378 13.67 19.31 -3.83
C LEU A 378 13.21 18.83 -2.46
N VAL A 379 12.81 19.77 -1.61
CA VAL A 379 12.28 19.50 -0.27
C VAL A 379 10.94 20.20 -0.11
N TYR A 380 9.90 19.45 0.26
CA TYR A 380 8.63 20.02 0.68
C TYR A 380 8.70 20.39 2.17
N SER A 381 8.12 21.53 2.54
CA SER A 381 7.68 21.70 3.93
C SER A 381 6.48 20.80 4.22
N ARG A 382 6.11 20.62 5.49
CA ARG A 382 4.86 19.91 5.80
C ARG A 382 3.65 20.62 5.20
N GLU A 383 3.66 21.94 5.26
CA GLU A 383 2.59 22.78 4.72
C GLU A 383 2.45 22.60 3.21
N ASP A 384 3.57 22.50 2.50
CA ASP A 384 3.58 22.17 1.07
C ASP A 384 3.17 20.71 0.83
N ASP A 385 3.51 19.76 1.69
CA ASP A 385 3.11 18.34 1.56
C ASP A 385 1.60 18.16 1.77
N THR A 386 1.03 18.80 2.79
CA THR A 386 -0.39 18.74 3.10
C THR A 386 -1.24 19.48 2.07
N ARG A 387 -0.77 20.62 1.53
CA ARG A 387 -1.50 21.43 0.53
C ARG A 387 -1.16 21.11 -0.92
N GLY A 388 0.07 20.66 -1.17
CA GLY A 388 0.72 20.52 -2.48
C GLY A 388 0.50 19.19 -3.17
N TYR A 389 -0.67 18.61 -2.92
CA TYR A 389 -1.36 17.66 -3.80
C TYR A 389 -0.90 16.21 -3.86
N PHE A 390 -1.82 15.35 -3.45
CA PHE A 390 -2.34 14.13 -4.10
C PHE A 390 -3.26 13.49 -3.07
N TYR A 391 -4.57 13.72 -3.17
CA TYR A 391 -5.50 13.33 -2.11
C TYR A 391 -6.20 12.01 -2.41
N ARG A 392 -6.54 11.25 -1.36
CA ARG A 392 -7.64 10.27 -1.47
C ARG A 392 -8.89 11.03 -1.95
N PRO A 393 -9.61 10.59 -2.99
CA PRO A 393 -10.78 11.31 -3.46
C PRO A 393 -11.89 11.39 -2.39
N ALA A 394 -12.59 12.51 -2.35
CA ALA A 394 -13.89 12.57 -1.69
C ALA A 394 -14.91 11.74 -2.48
N SER A 395 -15.87 11.15 -1.78
CA SER A 395 -16.89 10.30 -2.39
C SER A 395 -18.22 10.47 -1.68
N VAL A 396 -19.30 10.46 -2.46
CA VAL A 396 -20.68 10.36 -1.96
C VAL A 396 -21.31 9.11 -2.57
N THR A 397 -21.93 8.27 -1.76
CA THR A 397 -22.66 7.09 -2.24
C THR A 397 -24.10 7.13 -1.75
N ARG A 398 -25.04 7.03 -2.70
CA ARG A 398 -26.46 6.77 -2.38
C ARG A 398 -26.73 5.28 -2.47
N MET A 399 -27.30 4.72 -1.42
CA MET A 399 -27.63 3.29 -1.32
C MET A 399 -29.12 3.07 -1.07
N THR A 400 -29.65 2.02 -1.68
CA THR A 400 -30.98 1.48 -1.39
C THR A 400 -30.87 0.01 -1.05
N GLY A 401 -31.56 -0.42 0.00
CA GLY A 401 -31.58 -1.80 0.46
C GLY A 401 -33.01 -2.26 0.68
N GLY A 402 -33.31 -3.50 0.30
CA GLY A 402 -34.63 -4.09 0.44
C GLY A 402 -34.60 -5.33 1.33
N LEU A 403 -35.62 -5.48 2.15
CA LEU A 403 -35.85 -6.64 3.00
C LEU A 403 -37.18 -7.31 2.62
N ASP A 404 -37.24 -8.64 2.65
CA ASP A 404 -38.51 -9.38 2.61
C ASP A 404 -39.21 -9.38 3.99
N ALA A 405 -40.37 -10.05 4.07
CA ALA A 405 -41.16 -10.15 5.29
C ALA A 405 -40.42 -10.87 6.44
N ASP A 406 -39.46 -11.75 6.12
CA ASP A 406 -38.63 -12.48 7.09
C ASP A 406 -37.36 -11.71 7.46
N GLY A 407 -37.22 -10.48 6.97
CA GLY A 407 -36.05 -9.63 7.19
C GLY A 407 -34.79 -10.16 6.50
N ARG A 408 -34.91 -10.87 5.38
CA ARG A 408 -33.77 -11.23 4.51
C ARG A 408 -33.51 -10.12 3.50
N ALA A 409 -32.25 -9.80 3.23
CA ALA A 409 -31.88 -8.82 2.22
C ALA A 409 -32.18 -9.35 0.81
N THR A 410 -33.01 -8.62 0.06
CA THR A 410 -33.44 -8.98 -1.29
C THR A 410 -32.99 -8.00 -2.37
N LEU A 411 -32.60 -6.79 -1.97
CA LEU A 411 -32.15 -5.72 -2.87
C LEU A 411 -30.98 -4.98 -2.25
N PHE A 412 -29.97 -4.67 -3.06
CA PHE A 412 -28.92 -3.71 -2.75
C PHE A 412 -28.57 -2.92 -4.01
N THR A 413 -28.77 -1.61 -3.99
CA THR A 413 -28.28 -0.70 -5.03
C THR A 413 -27.35 0.34 -4.43
N ALA A 414 -26.30 0.70 -5.16
CA ALA A 414 -25.38 1.77 -4.79
C ALA A 414 -24.99 2.58 -6.03
N SER A 415 -25.03 3.90 -5.91
CA SER A 415 -24.44 4.81 -6.90
C SER A 415 -23.34 5.62 -6.25
N VAL A 416 -22.11 5.37 -6.68
CA VAL A 416 -20.90 5.97 -6.10
C VAL A 416 -20.47 7.15 -6.97
N ALA A 417 -20.45 8.34 -6.41
CA ALA A 417 -19.96 9.54 -7.05
C ALA A 417 -18.59 9.95 -6.50
N SER A 418 -17.58 10.00 -7.36
CA SER A 418 -16.20 10.31 -7.00
C SER A 418 -15.39 10.77 -8.21
N PRO A 419 -14.34 11.60 -8.02
CA PRO A 419 -13.26 11.76 -9.00
C PRO A 419 -12.63 10.42 -9.38
N SER A 420 -12.06 10.34 -10.59
CA SER A 420 -11.37 9.13 -11.07
C SER A 420 -9.88 9.16 -10.69
N ILE A 421 -9.42 8.12 -10.00
CA ILE A 421 -7.99 7.90 -9.73
C ILE A 421 -7.28 7.47 -11.02
N MET A 422 -7.92 6.66 -11.87
CA MET A 422 -7.31 6.23 -13.14
C MET A 422 -6.96 7.44 -14.02
N GLU A 423 -7.89 8.37 -14.16
CA GLU A 423 -7.70 9.57 -14.97
C GLU A 423 -6.75 10.58 -14.30
N GLY A 424 -6.91 10.78 -12.99
CA GLY A 424 -5.99 11.58 -12.20
C GLY A 424 -4.55 11.06 -12.22
N SER A 425 -4.34 9.77 -12.47
CA SER A 425 -3.00 9.18 -12.55
C SER A 425 -2.22 9.58 -13.80
N HIS A 426 -2.92 9.94 -14.89
CA HIS A 426 -2.38 10.22 -16.22
C HIS A 426 -1.57 9.08 -16.89
N PHE A 427 -1.38 7.92 -16.24
CA PHE A 427 -0.71 6.75 -16.85
C PHE A 427 -1.64 5.54 -16.98
N MET A 428 -2.77 5.51 -16.27
CA MET A 428 -3.86 4.55 -16.48
C MET A 428 -4.93 5.18 -17.38
N LYS A 429 -5.78 4.33 -17.98
CA LYS A 429 -6.90 4.76 -18.82
C LYS A 429 -8.18 4.15 -18.28
N LEU A 430 -9.26 4.92 -18.25
CA LEU A 430 -10.57 4.35 -17.97
C LEU A 430 -10.92 3.26 -18.98
N PRO A 431 -11.55 2.16 -18.53
CA PRO A 431 -12.11 1.18 -19.45
C PRO A 431 -13.26 1.77 -20.27
N PRO A 432 -13.62 1.16 -21.42
CA PRO A 432 -14.70 1.66 -22.28
C PRO A 432 -16.08 1.77 -21.63
N ASP A 433 -16.32 1.00 -20.55
CA ASP A 433 -17.57 1.07 -19.77
C ASP A 433 -17.66 2.33 -18.90
N GLY A 434 -16.57 3.11 -18.78
CA GLY A 434 -16.50 4.34 -18.00
C GLY A 434 -16.38 4.12 -16.49
N VAL A 435 -16.19 2.89 -16.02
CA VAL A 435 -16.09 2.57 -14.59
C VAL A 435 -14.65 2.65 -14.11
N ASP A 436 -14.38 3.55 -13.17
CA ASP A 436 -13.13 3.51 -12.41
C ASP A 436 -13.24 2.43 -11.32
N GLU A 437 -12.50 1.33 -11.46
CA GLU A 437 -12.45 0.27 -10.46
C GLU A 437 -12.06 0.77 -9.07
N PHE A 438 -11.13 1.73 -8.98
CA PHE A 438 -10.71 2.32 -7.72
C PHE A 438 -11.77 3.26 -7.11
N GLY A 439 -12.73 3.71 -7.92
CA GLY A 439 -13.88 4.47 -7.47
C GLY A 439 -14.93 3.60 -6.78
N VAL A 440 -15.09 2.33 -7.21
CA VAL A 440 -16.20 1.46 -6.77
C VAL A 440 -15.79 0.22 -5.97
N GLU A 441 -14.51 -0.16 -5.94
CA GLU A 441 -14.01 -1.27 -5.13
C GLU A 441 -14.40 -1.12 -3.65
N GLY A 442 -14.61 -2.23 -2.95
CA GLY A 442 -15.21 -2.28 -1.62
C GLY A 442 -16.75 -2.34 -1.64
N ILE A 443 -17.44 -1.55 -2.48
CA ILE A 443 -18.90 -1.66 -2.67
C ILE A 443 -19.23 -2.63 -3.80
N ARG A 444 -18.53 -2.51 -4.94
CA ARG A 444 -18.70 -3.42 -6.09
C ARG A 444 -18.39 -4.87 -5.69
N ASP A 445 -17.49 -5.05 -4.72
CA ASP A 445 -17.08 -6.34 -4.18
C ASP A 445 -17.99 -6.84 -3.03
N CYS A 446 -19.21 -6.29 -2.90
CA CYS A 446 -20.18 -6.67 -1.89
C CYS A 446 -20.29 -8.20 -1.78
N PRO A 447 -19.98 -8.79 -0.61
CA PRO A 447 -19.83 -10.23 -0.45
C PRO A 447 -21.14 -10.93 -0.13
N TYR A 448 -22.17 -10.16 0.18
CA TYR A 448 -23.41 -10.64 0.76
C TYR A 448 -24.31 -11.26 -0.31
N ASP A 449 -24.90 -12.42 0.00
CA ASP A 449 -25.83 -13.17 -0.84
C ASP A 449 -27.18 -12.42 -0.96
N ILE A 450 -27.17 -11.31 -1.71
CA ILE A 450 -28.33 -10.47 -2.01
C ILE A 450 -28.71 -10.68 -3.48
N PRO A 451 -29.92 -11.20 -3.79
CA PRO A 451 -30.25 -11.67 -5.13
C PRO A 451 -30.36 -10.58 -6.18
N ASN A 452 -30.73 -9.35 -5.79
CA ASN A 452 -30.81 -8.22 -6.71
C ASN A 452 -29.79 -7.17 -6.29
N LEU A 453 -28.70 -7.05 -7.05
CA LEU A 453 -27.58 -6.19 -6.72
C LEU A 453 -27.19 -5.32 -7.91
N ARG A 454 -27.06 -4.01 -7.68
CA ARG A 454 -26.61 -3.06 -8.71
C ARG A 454 -25.66 -2.03 -8.14
N VAL A 455 -24.50 -1.87 -8.76
CA VAL A 455 -23.51 -0.84 -8.41
C VAL A 455 -23.21 0.01 -9.63
N GLU A 456 -23.30 1.31 -9.46
CA GLU A 456 -23.04 2.32 -10.50
C GLU A 456 -21.91 3.25 -10.06
N TYR A 457 -21.18 3.77 -11.05
CA TYR A 457 -20.14 4.76 -10.90
C TYR A 457 -20.51 6.05 -11.63
N SER A 458 -20.65 7.13 -10.88
CA SER A 458 -20.86 8.48 -11.37
C SER A 458 -19.54 9.25 -11.26
N ARG A 459 -18.80 9.35 -12.38
CA ARG A 459 -17.55 10.12 -12.41
C ARG A 459 -17.84 11.61 -12.25
N GLN A 460 -17.25 12.23 -11.23
CA GLN A 460 -17.42 13.66 -10.94
C GLN A 460 -16.06 14.31 -10.69
N GLU A 461 -15.66 15.27 -11.53
CA GLU A 461 -14.36 15.92 -11.45
C GLU A 461 -14.50 17.37 -10.96
N PRO A 462 -14.11 17.68 -9.71
CA PRO A 462 -14.15 19.02 -9.16
C PRO A 462 -12.97 19.86 -9.68
N GLY A 463 -12.99 20.18 -10.97
CA GLY A 463 -11.96 20.98 -11.63
C GLY A 463 -10.59 20.30 -11.61
N ALA A 464 -9.54 21.07 -11.32
CA ALA A 464 -8.14 20.60 -11.36
C ALA A 464 -7.60 19.96 -10.06
N LEU A 465 -8.46 19.44 -9.17
CA LEU A 465 -7.99 18.69 -7.98
C LEU A 465 -7.26 17.41 -8.44
N GLN A 466 -5.99 17.25 -8.09
CA GLN A 466 -5.27 15.98 -8.27
C GLN A 466 -5.63 14.98 -7.16
N VAL A 467 -6.03 13.77 -7.58
CA VAL A 467 -6.34 12.65 -6.69
C VAL A 467 -5.36 11.52 -6.89
N TRP A 468 -5.15 10.71 -5.87
CA TRP A 468 -4.23 9.57 -5.94
C TRP A 468 -4.65 8.44 -5.02
N PHE A 469 -3.99 7.30 -5.19
CA PHE A 469 -4.05 6.18 -4.27
C PHE A 469 -3.72 6.63 -2.86
N TRP A 470 -4.55 6.23 -1.90
CA TRP A 470 -4.30 6.29 -0.46
C TRP A 470 -4.41 4.86 0.08
N ARG A 471 -3.91 4.57 1.28
CA ARG A 471 -3.88 3.17 1.79
C ARG A 471 -5.26 2.51 1.72
N SER A 472 -5.36 1.37 1.04
CA SER A 472 -6.62 0.65 0.74
C SER A 472 -7.52 1.31 -0.31
N VAL A 473 -6.97 2.26 -1.06
CA VAL A 473 -7.52 2.86 -2.28
C VAL A 473 -9.02 3.19 -2.13
N GLY A 474 -9.91 2.56 -2.91
CA GLY A 474 -11.36 2.76 -2.84
C GLY A 474 -12.01 2.03 -1.67
N HIS A 475 -11.49 0.87 -1.28
CA HIS A 475 -11.99 0.10 -0.13
C HIS A 475 -12.01 0.95 1.14
N SER A 476 -11.07 1.88 1.30
CA SER A 476 -10.95 2.71 2.51
C SER A 476 -12.22 3.50 2.85
N GLN A 477 -12.87 4.16 1.88
CA GLN A 477 -14.16 4.84 2.10
C GLN A 477 -15.37 3.97 1.78
N ASN A 478 -15.29 3.16 0.73
CA ASN A 478 -16.45 2.42 0.23
C ASN A 478 -16.87 1.32 1.20
N SER A 479 -15.93 0.73 1.95
CA SER A 479 -16.26 -0.23 2.99
C SER A 479 -16.94 0.42 4.20
N PHE A 480 -16.64 1.68 4.54
CA PHE A 480 -17.43 2.41 5.54
C PHE A 480 -18.88 2.53 5.08
N PHE A 481 -19.11 2.93 3.83
CA PHE A 481 -20.46 3.04 3.28
C PHE A 481 -21.19 1.71 3.31
N LEU A 482 -20.61 0.66 2.71
CA LEU A 482 -21.22 -0.66 2.63
C LEU A 482 -21.51 -1.24 4.02
N GLU A 483 -20.48 -1.35 4.87
CA GLU A 483 -20.64 -2.07 6.15
C GLU A 483 -21.51 -1.30 7.14
N SER A 484 -21.55 0.04 7.12
CA SER A 484 -22.53 0.78 7.90
C SER A 484 -23.95 0.61 7.35
N PHE A 485 -24.14 0.54 6.04
CA PHE A 485 -25.46 0.32 5.44
C PHE A 485 -26.01 -1.10 5.69
N ILE A 486 -25.15 -2.11 5.65
CA ILE A 486 -25.51 -3.49 6.02
C ILE A 486 -25.92 -3.56 7.50
N ASP A 487 -25.30 -2.76 8.36
CA ASP A 487 -25.73 -2.61 9.76
C ASP A 487 -27.13 -2.00 9.87
N GLU A 488 -27.45 -1.00 9.05
CA GLU A 488 -28.81 -0.43 9.00
C GLU A 488 -29.85 -1.47 8.56
N LEU A 489 -29.52 -2.29 7.57
CA LEU A 489 -30.40 -3.39 7.12
C LEU A 489 -30.62 -4.42 8.23
N ALA A 490 -29.57 -4.80 8.98
CA ALA A 490 -29.69 -5.71 10.11
C ALA A 490 -30.67 -5.19 11.16
N HIS A 491 -30.53 -3.92 11.56
CA HIS A 491 -31.41 -3.30 12.55
C HIS A 491 -32.85 -3.13 12.03
N ALA A 492 -33.02 -2.77 10.77
CA ALA A 492 -34.33 -2.67 10.16
C ALA A 492 -35.04 -4.03 10.01
N ALA A 493 -34.27 -5.12 9.94
CA ALA A 493 -34.75 -6.50 10.00
C ALA A 493 -34.98 -7.00 11.43
N GLY A 494 -34.62 -6.21 12.47
CA GLY A 494 -34.68 -6.64 13.87
C GLY A 494 -33.70 -7.76 14.21
N LYS A 495 -32.59 -7.86 13.48
CA LYS A 495 -31.59 -8.93 13.61
C LYS A 495 -30.29 -8.41 14.22
N ASP A 496 -29.62 -9.28 14.97
CA ASP A 496 -28.27 -9.01 15.46
C ASP A 496 -27.33 -8.72 14.26
N PRO A 497 -26.50 -7.66 14.30
CA PRO A 497 -25.68 -7.27 13.16
C PRO A 497 -24.61 -8.28 12.74
N PHE A 498 -24.09 -9.07 13.67
CA PHE A 498 -23.14 -10.15 13.35
C PHE A 498 -23.87 -11.31 12.67
N GLU A 499 -24.98 -11.78 13.25
CA GLU A 499 -25.77 -12.88 12.66
C GLU A 499 -26.35 -12.52 11.29
N PHE A 500 -26.77 -11.26 11.09
CA PHE A 500 -27.24 -10.79 9.79
C PHE A 500 -26.17 -10.93 8.72
N ARG A 501 -24.95 -10.41 8.95
CA ARG A 501 -23.80 -10.55 8.04
C ARG A 501 -23.45 -12.02 7.83
N ARG A 502 -23.36 -12.80 8.91
CA ARG A 502 -23.01 -14.22 8.88
C ARG A 502 -23.98 -15.04 8.03
N SER A 503 -25.28 -14.73 8.10
CA SER A 503 -26.34 -15.40 7.32
C SER A 503 -26.25 -15.13 5.81
N LEU A 504 -25.66 -13.99 5.43
CA LEU A 504 -25.51 -13.55 4.06
C LEU A 504 -24.17 -13.97 3.43
N LEU A 505 -23.29 -14.65 4.15
CA LEU A 505 -21.96 -15.07 3.66
C LEU A 505 -21.92 -16.57 3.31
N GLY A 506 -23.04 -17.13 2.86
CA GLY A 506 -23.17 -18.57 2.57
C GLY A 506 -22.19 -19.05 1.50
N LYS A 507 -21.92 -18.21 0.50
CA LYS A 507 -20.97 -18.50 -0.59
C LYS A 507 -19.53 -18.04 -0.31
N GLN A 508 -19.25 -17.48 0.86
CA GLN A 508 -17.99 -16.78 1.16
C GLN A 508 -17.33 -17.31 2.45
N PRO A 509 -16.85 -18.57 2.47
CA PRO A 509 -16.40 -19.24 3.70
C PRO A 509 -15.22 -18.55 4.40
N ARG A 510 -14.27 -17.97 3.66
CA ARG A 510 -13.13 -17.22 4.24
C ARG A 510 -13.56 -15.89 4.86
N TYR A 511 -14.49 -15.21 4.20
CA TYR A 511 -15.13 -13.98 4.70
C TYR A 511 -15.86 -14.26 6.01
N LYS A 512 -16.67 -15.33 6.01
CA LYS A 512 -17.38 -15.82 7.18
C LYS A 512 -16.43 -16.23 8.31
N GLY A 513 -15.36 -16.96 8.00
CA GLY A 513 -14.38 -17.40 8.99
C GLY A 513 -13.65 -16.24 9.68
N ALA A 514 -13.26 -15.19 8.94
CA ALA A 514 -12.71 -13.98 9.54
C ALA A 514 -13.71 -13.27 10.45
N LEU A 515 -14.97 -13.12 9.99
CA LEU A 515 -16.07 -12.52 10.77
C LEU A 515 -16.33 -13.29 12.08
N GLU A 516 -16.45 -14.62 11.99
CA GLU A 516 -16.70 -15.50 13.14
C GLU A 516 -15.54 -15.47 14.14
N LEU A 517 -14.29 -15.48 13.66
CA LEU A 517 -13.12 -15.40 14.54
C LEU A 517 -13.04 -14.05 15.27
N ALA A 518 -13.31 -12.93 14.59
CA ALA A 518 -13.33 -11.61 15.24
C ALA A 518 -14.44 -11.55 16.30
N ALA A 519 -15.65 -12.02 15.99
CA ALA A 519 -16.76 -12.06 16.93
C ALA A 519 -16.47 -12.95 18.15
N GLU A 520 -15.88 -14.14 17.94
CA GLU A 520 -15.48 -15.05 19.01
C GLU A 520 -14.46 -14.38 19.95
N LYS A 521 -13.38 -13.82 19.39
CA LYS A 521 -12.28 -13.21 20.17
C LYS A 521 -12.68 -11.90 20.83
N ALA A 522 -13.62 -11.17 20.25
CA ALA A 522 -14.25 -10.03 20.90
C ALA A 522 -15.20 -10.46 22.02
N GLY A 523 -15.68 -11.70 22.02
CA GLY A 523 -16.71 -12.17 22.95
C GLY A 523 -18.08 -11.58 22.62
N TRP A 524 -18.43 -11.49 21.33
CA TRP A 524 -19.75 -11.03 20.87
C TRP A 524 -20.88 -11.77 21.61
N GLY A 525 -21.93 -11.04 21.99
CA GLY A 525 -23.03 -11.56 22.83
C GLY A 525 -22.73 -11.68 24.33
N LYS A 526 -21.48 -11.51 24.78
CA LYS A 526 -21.16 -11.44 26.23
C LYS A 526 -21.38 -10.03 26.78
N PRO A 527 -21.71 -9.89 28.09
CA PRO A 527 -21.86 -8.58 28.73
C PRO A 527 -20.62 -7.70 28.57
N LEU A 528 -20.85 -6.40 28.38
CA LEU A 528 -19.85 -5.35 28.27
C LEU A 528 -19.78 -4.54 29.58
N PRO A 529 -18.65 -3.84 29.85
CA PRO A 529 -18.64 -2.78 30.86
C PRO A 529 -19.76 -1.76 30.61
N ALA A 530 -20.32 -1.19 31.67
CA ALA A 530 -21.39 -0.21 31.56
C ALA A 530 -20.98 0.98 30.66
N GLY A 531 -21.84 1.34 29.70
CA GLY A 531 -21.60 2.42 28.74
C GLY A 531 -20.62 2.10 27.60
N VAL A 532 -20.16 0.85 27.50
CA VAL A 532 -19.36 0.36 26.37
C VAL A 532 -20.25 -0.47 25.44
N HIS A 533 -20.13 -0.21 24.14
CA HIS A 533 -20.90 -0.83 23.08
C HIS A 533 -19.96 -1.41 22.02
N ARG A 534 -20.44 -2.37 21.23
CA ARG A 534 -19.66 -2.99 20.16
C ARG A 534 -20.28 -2.73 18.79
N GLY A 535 -19.41 -2.58 17.80
CA GLY A 535 -19.75 -2.60 16.40
C GLY A 535 -18.80 -3.52 15.65
N ILE A 536 -19.27 -4.12 14.57
CA ILE A 536 -18.55 -5.11 13.79
C ILE A 536 -18.62 -4.75 12.31
N ALA A 537 -17.53 -5.03 11.60
CA ALA A 537 -17.45 -4.94 10.15
C ALA A 537 -16.47 -5.99 9.63
N VAL A 538 -16.68 -6.43 8.40
CA VAL A 538 -15.78 -7.36 7.72
C VAL A 538 -15.59 -6.93 6.27
N VAL A 539 -14.35 -6.95 5.81
CA VAL A 539 -13.97 -6.44 4.50
C VAL A 539 -13.00 -7.39 3.80
N PHE A 540 -13.24 -7.65 2.52
CA PHE A 540 -12.25 -8.21 1.61
C PHE A 540 -11.46 -7.07 0.97
N SER A 541 -10.14 -7.18 0.93
CA SER A 541 -9.32 -6.36 0.06
C SER A 541 -8.00 -7.06 -0.26
N PHE A 542 -7.53 -6.91 -1.50
CA PHE A 542 -6.23 -7.40 -1.96
C PHE A 542 -5.93 -8.89 -1.68
N GLY A 543 -6.96 -9.75 -1.76
CA GLY A 543 -6.80 -11.20 -1.56
C GLY A 543 -6.81 -11.64 -0.09
N SER A 544 -7.23 -10.77 0.82
CA SER A 544 -7.33 -11.05 2.25
C SER A 544 -8.66 -10.55 2.82
N TRP A 545 -9.10 -11.18 3.90
CA TRP A 545 -10.35 -10.88 4.60
C TRP A 545 -10.03 -10.41 6.00
N CYS A 546 -10.46 -9.21 6.37
CA CYS A 546 -10.24 -8.64 7.69
C CYS A 546 -11.57 -8.25 8.32
N ALA A 547 -11.84 -8.77 9.51
CA ALA A 547 -12.96 -8.39 10.34
C ALA A 547 -12.47 -7.66 11.57
N GLU A 548 -13.16 -6.60 11.98
CA GLU A 548 -12.85 -5.85 13.19
C GLU A 548 -14.09 -5.65 14.04
N VAL A 549 -13.92 -5.83 15.35
CA VAL A 549 -14.89 -5.47 16.37
C VAL A 549 -14.32 -4.32 17.19
N ALA A 550 -14.99 -3.17 17.19
CA ALA A 550 -14.61 -2.01 17.99
C ALA A 550 -15.49 -1.91 19.24
N GLU A 551 -14.87 -1.74 20.41
CA GLU A 551 -15.53 -1.41 21.67
C GLU A 551 -15.43 0.10 21.92
N VAL A 552 -16.59 0.77 22.00
CA VAL A 552 -16.70 2.22 22.03
C VAL A 552 -17.62 2.66 23.17
N SER A 553 -17.23 3.72 23.90
CA SER A 553 -18.15 4.50 24.73
C SER A 553 -18.37 5.86 24.11
N VAL A 554 -19.51 6.49 24.37
CA VAL A 554 -19.81 7.86 23.92
C VAL A 554 -20.03 8.75 25.14
N GLY A 555 -19.27 9.84 25.22
CA GLY A 555 -19.40 10.85 26.27
C GLY A 555 -20.74 11.60 26.20
N GLN A 556 -21.07 12.34 27.26
CA GLN A 556 -22.29 13.17 27.29
C GLN A 556 -22.29 14.27 26.21
N ASP A 557 -21.10 14.71 25.81
CA ASP A 557 -20.85 15.66 24.71
C ASP A 557 -20.93 15.01 23.31
N GLY A 558 -21.18 13.70 23.23
CA GLY A 558 -21.20 12.94 21.98
C GLY A 558 -19.83 12.46 21.52
N THR A 559 -18.74 12.75 22.24
CA THR A 559 -17.39 12.35 21.85
C THR A 559 -17.21 10.83 22.02
N PRO A 560 -16.88 10.07 20.96
CA PRO A 560 -16.60 8.65 21.06
C PRO A 560 -15.18 8.39 21.58
N LYS A 561 -15.03 7.34 22.38
CA LYS A 561 -13.74 6.77 22.77
C LYS A 561 -13.69 5.30 22.36
N VAL A 562 -12.73 4.95 21.52
CA VAL A 562 -12.44 3.56 21.15
C VAL A 562 -11.50 2.98 22.22
N HIS A 563 -11.97 1.95 22.94
CA HIS A 563 -11.20 1.33 24.03
C HIS A 563 -10.39 0.14 23.54
N ARG A 564 -10.99 -0.67 22.67
CA ARG A 564 -10.45 -1.94 22.22
C ARG A 564 -10.89 -2.24 20.80
N VAL A 565 -9.98 -2.79 20.00
CA VAL A 565 -10.25 -3.30 18.65
C VAL A 565 -9.74 -4.72 18.57
N VAL A 566 -10.63 -5.66 18.24
CA VAL A 566 -10.26 -7.04 17.95
C VAL A 566 -10.33 -7.25 16.45
N ALA A 567 -9.18 -7.51 15.84
CA ALA A 567 -9.05 -7.76 14.41
C ALA A 567 -8.77 -9.25 14.15
N ALA A 568 -9.54 -9.85 13.24
CA ALA A 568 -9.25 -11.17 12.69
C ALA A 568 -8.96 -11.05 11.20
N VAL A 569 -7.84 -11.61 10.75
CA VAL A 569 -7.42 -11.55 9.35
C VAL A 569 -7.14 -12.94 8.78
N ASP A 570 -7.77 -13.26 7.66
CA ASP A 570 -7.38 -14.36 6.80
C ASP A 570 -6.60 -13.81 5.60
N CYS A 571 -5.29 -14.02 5.60
CA CYS A 571 -4.40 -13.67 4.49
C CYS A 571 -3.72 -14.89 3.87
N GLY A 572 -4.32 -16.08 3.99
CA GLY A 572 -3.69 -17.33 3.57
C GLY A 572 -2.46 -17.68 4.41
N MET A 573 -1.55 -18.48 3.86
CA MET A 573 -0.29 -18.80 4.51
C MET A 573 0.52 -17.54 4.84
N THR A 574 0.98 -17.43 6.08
CA THR A 574 1.77 -16.29 6.53
C THR A 574 3.25 -16.50 6.31
N VAL A 575 3.94 -15.47 5.82
CA VAL A 575 5.41 -15.46 5.75
C VAL A 575 5.99 -15.20 7.14
N ASN A 576 5.56 -14.11 7.76
CA ASN A 576 6.01 -13.68 9.08
C ASN A 576 4.80 -13.15 9.88
N PRO A 577 4.29 -13.93 10.86
CA PRO A 577 3.12 -13.54 11.66
C PRO A 577 3.29 -12.21 12.40
N ASP A 578 4.50 -11.88 12.87
CA ASP A 578 4.76 -10.62 13.60
C ASP A 578 4.66 -9.40 12.68
N ILE A 579 5.01 -9.54 11.40
CA ILE A 579 4.83 -8.48 10.40
C ILE A 579 3.34 -8.29 10.12
N VAL A 580 2.58 -9.38 9.98
CA VAL A 580 1.12 -9.33 9.77
C VAL A 580 0.45 -8.60 10.93
N LYS A 581 0.76 -8.97 12.18
CA LYS A 581 0.22 -8.31 13.38
C LYS A 581 0.48 -6.80 13.38
N ARG A 582 1.74 -6.40 13.17
CA ARG A 582 2.13 -4.96 13.12
C ARG A 582 1.46 -4.20 11.97
N GLN A 583 1.22 -4.86 10.84
CA GLN A 583 0.52 -4.23 9.71
C GLN A 583 -0.94 -3.95 10.03
N ILE A 584 -1.63 -4.89 10.69
CA ILE A 584 -3.01 -4.69 11.16
C ILE A 584 -3.07 -3.60 12.24
N GLU A 585 -2.19 -3.65 13.26
CA GLU A 585 -2.11 -2.60 14.29
C GLU A 585 -1.90 -1.20 13.67
N SER A 586 -0.98 -1.09 12.70
CA SER A 586 -0.75 0.15 11.95
C SER A 586 -1.98 0.58 11.15
N ALA A 587 -2.71 -0.36 10.56
CA ALA A 587 -3.88 -0.07 9.75
C ALA A 587 -5.04 0.44 10.59
N VAL A 588 -5.25 -0.11 11.80
CA VAL A 588 -6.23 0.39 12.78
C VAL A 588 -5.93 1.84 13.16
N VAL A 589 -4.68 2.19 13.48
CA VAL A 589 -4.30 3.59 13.81
C VAL A 589 -4.57 4.54 12.65
N TYR A 590 -4.21 4.11 11.44
CA TYR A 590 -4.33 4.90 10.22
C TYR A 590 -5.80 5.13 9.84
N GLY A 591 -6.62 4.08 9.89
CA GLY A 591 -8.05 4.16 9.64
C GLY A 591 -8.81 4.91 10.73
N LEU A 592 -8.45 4.78 12.01
CA LEU A 592 -9.02 5.59 13.10
C LEU A 592 -8.70 7.08 12.94
N THR A 593 -7.47 7.41 12.54
CA THR A 593 -7.10 8.81 12.26
C THR A 593 -8.00 9.39 11.17
N ALA A 594 -8.18 8.66 10.07
CA ALA A 594 -9.06 9.06 8.98
C ALA A 594 -10.53 9.17 9.41
N ALA A 595 -11.03 8.16 10.12
CA ALA A 595 -12.42 8.09 10.54
C ALA A 595 -12.78 9.15 11.59
N LEU A 596 -11.90 9.43 12.54
CA LEU A 596 -12.18 10.38 13.63
C LEU A 596 -11.88 11.81 13.23
N TYR A 597 -10.82 12.10 12.46
CA TYR A 597 -10.34 13.47 12.27
C TYR A 597 -10.04 13.85 10.81
N GLY A 598 -9.80 12.87 9.93
CA GLY A 598 -9.24 13.12 8.61
C GLY A 598 -10.17 13.90 7.69
N LYS A 599 -9.77 15.11 7.33
CA LYS A 599 -10.41 15.90 6.26
C LYS A 599 -9.46 16.91 5.64
N ILE A 600 -9.49 17.00 4.31
CA ILE A 600 -9.00 18.14 3.55
C ILE A 600 -10.22 18.90 3.04
N THR A 601 -10.34 20.17 3.43
CA THR A 601 -11.44 21.06 3.08
C THR A 601 -10.97 22.25 2.25
N PHE A 602 -11.92 22.82 1.50
CA PHE A 602 -11.67 23.89 0.55
C PHE A 602 -12.57 25.09 0.83
N LYS A 603 -11.98 26.28 0.80
CA LYS A 603 -12.66 27.57 0.86
C LYS A 603 -11.98 28.55 -0.08
N ASP A 604 -12.76 29.22 -0.93
CA ASP A 604 -12.27 30.19 -1.92
C ASP A 604 -11.10 29.63 -2.77
N GLY A 605 -11.26 28.38 -3.21
CA GLY A 605 -10.24 27.66 -3.99
C GLY A 605 -9.07 27.10 -3.21
N ARG A 606 -8.94 27.41 -1.91
CA ARG A 606 -7.75 27.09 -1.11
C ARG A 606 -8.00 25.92 -0.18
N VAL A 607 -6.96 25.10 0.00
CA VAL A 607 -6.92 24.07 1.06
C VAL A 607 -6.80 24.76 2.42
N GLU A 608 -7.70 24.44 3.35
CA GLU A 608 -7.70 25.06 4.68
C GLU A 608 -6.60 24.48 5.58
N GLN A 609 -6.46 23.15 5.61
CA GLN A 609 -5.48 22.47 6.45
C GLN A 609 -4.04 22.64 5.95
N SER A 610 -3.08 22.52 6.87
CA SER A 610 -1.68 22.80 6.61
C SER A 610 -0.71 21.86 7.30
N ASN A 611 -0.99 21.41 8.53
CA ASN A 611 -0.04 20.63 9.33
C ASN A 611 -0.79 19.86 10.45
N PHE A 612 -0.11 19.10 11.31
CA PHE A 612 -0.73 18.24 12.31
C PHE A 612 -1.53 18.92 13.42
N HIS A 613 -1.52 20.26 13.47
CA HIS A 613 -2.35 21.03 14.41
C HIS A 613 -3.76 21.27 13.86
N ASP A 614 -3.93 21.34 12.53
CA ASP A 614 -5.22 21.55 11.85
C ASP A 614 -5.65 20.35 10.98
N TYR A 615 -4.72 19.49 10.56
CA TYR A 615 -4.94 18.11 10.08
C TYR A 615 -4.57 17.12 11.19
N ARG A 616 -5.47 16.94 12.16
CA ARG A 616 -5.17 16.19 13.39
C ARG A 616 -4.92 14.70 13.13
N MET A 617 -3.83 14.19 13.70
CA MET A 617 -3.52 12.76 13.77
C MET A 617 -3.95 12.18 15.12
N LEU A 618 -4.34 10.89 15.15
CA LEU A 618 -4.58 10.17 16.40
C LEU A 618 -3.31 10.17 17.27
N ARG A 619 -3.45 10.47 18.57
CA ARG A 619 -2.32 10.51 19.52
C ARG A 619 -2.22 9.21 20.33
N MET A 620 -1.06 8.97 20.95
CA MET A 620 -0.79 7.74 21.71
C MET A 620 -1.80 7.49 22.84
N ASN A 621 -2.27 8.54 23.53
CA ASN A 621 -3.27 8.43 24.59
C ASN A 621 -4.69 8.13 24.10
N GLU A 622 -4.92 8.22 22.78
CA GLU A 622 -6.19 7.91 22.12
C GLU A 622 -6.17 6.52 21.46
N MET A 623 -5.03 5.84 21.50
CA MET A 623 -4.87 4.53 20.87
C MET A 623 -5.65 3.46 21.67
N PRO A 624 -6.55 2.69 21.03
CA PRO A 624 -7.18 1.55 21.69
C PRO A 624 -6.19 0.40 21.92
N ALA A 625 -6.55 -0.52 22.81
CA ALA A 625 -5.92 -1.83 22.84
C ALA A 625 -6.27 -2.58 21.54
N VAL A 626 -5.27 -3.05 20.80
CA VAL A 626 -5.49 -3.80 19.54
C VAL A 626 -5.05 -5.24 19.71
N GLU A 627 -5.97 -6.16 19.45
CA GLU A 627 -5.73 -7.60 19.39
C GLU A 627 -5.82 -8.05 17.94
N VAL A 628 -4.83 -8.83 17.49
CA VAL A 628 -4.80 -9.35 16.11
C VAL A 628 -4.75 -10.87 16.14
N HIS A 629 -5.69 -11.48 15.44
CA HIS A 629 -5.81 -12.92 15.27
C HIS A 629 -5.69 -13.26 13.79
N ILE A 630 -4.80 -14.20 13.47
CA ILE A 630 -4.61 -14.66 12.10
C ILE A 630 -5.39 -15.97 11.94
N VAL A 631 -6.28 -16.02 10.97
CA VAL A 631 -7.01 -17.24 10.62
C VAL A 631 -6.02 -18.27 10.08
N PRO A 632 -5.91 -19.48 10.68
CA PRO A 632 -5.07 -20.53 10.13
C PRO A 632 -5.52 -20.92 8.72
N SER A 633 -4.59 -20.95 7.77
CA SER A 633 -4.91 -21.21 6.37
C SER A 633 -3.75 -21.86 5.63
N THR A 634 -4.08 -22.77 4.71
CA THR A 634 -3.17 -23.39 3.75
C THR A 634 -3.27 -22.76 2.36
N GLU A 635 -4.16 -21.78 2.18
CA GLU A 635 -4.33 -21.07 0.92
C GLU A 635 -3.08 -20.26 0.57
N ALA A 636 -2.92 -19.96 -0.73
CA ALA A 636 -1.87 -19.06 -1.18
C ALA A 636 -1.97 -17.71 -0.43
N PRO A 637 -0.83 -17.07 -0.09
CA PRO A 637 -0.86 -15.82 0.65
C PRO A 637 -1.59 -14.71 -0.10
N GLY A 638 -2.42 -13.97 0.63
CA GLY A 638 -3.01 -12.71 0.24
C GLY A 638 -2.09 -11.51 0.54
N GLY A 639 -2.63 -10.31 0.36
CA GLY A 639 -1.95 -9.06 0.67
C GLY A 639 -2.18 -8.63 2.12
N ILE A 640 -1.26 -7.91 2.75
CA ILE A 640 -1.43 -7.45 4.14
C ILE A 640 -1.12 -5.97 4.37
N GLY A 641 -0.69 -5.25 3.33
CA GLY A 641 -0.36 -3.83 3.47
C GLY A 641 -1.56 -2.95 3.81
N GLU A 642 -2.76 -3.38 3.42
CA GLU A 642 -3.97 -2.57 3.33
C GLU A 642 -5.18 -3.13 4.11
N PRO A 643 -5.41 -4.46 4.24
CA PRO A 643 -6.69 -5.01 4.69
C PRO A 643 -7.23 -4.63 6.07
N GLY A 644 -6.39 -4.19 7.01
CA GLY A 644 -6.86 -3.71 8.32
C GLY A 644 -7.38 -2.27 8.33
N THR A 645 -7.24 -1.52 7.23
CA THR A 645 -7.68 -0.10 7.20
C THR A 645 -9.19 0.04 6.97
N PRO A 646 -9.81 -0.71 6.03
CA PRO A 646 -11.23 -0.54 5.70
C PRO A 646 -12.25 -0.84 6.82
N PRO A 647 -12.12 -1.91 7.64
CA PRO A 647 -13.19 -2.31 8.57
C PRO A 647 -13.33 -1.40 9.81
N ILE A 648 -12.31 -0.61 10.16
CA ILE A 648 -12.32 0.13 11.44
C ILE A 648 -13.37 1.25 11.49
N ALA A 649 -13.51 2.04 10.42
CA ALA A 649 -14.46 3.14 10.37
C ALA A 649 -15.92 2.66 10.55
N PRO A 650 -16.42 1.66 9.79
CA PRO A 650 -17.76 1.13 10.01
C PRO A 650 -17.90 0.41 11.36
N ALA A 651 -16.89 -0.30 11.85
CA ALA A 651 -16.97 -0.94 13.18
C ALA A 651 -17.18 0.11 14.30
N VAL A 652 -16.47 1.24 14.25
CA VAL A 652 -16.66 2.35 15.19
C VAL A 652 -18.02 3.03 15.01
N ALA A 653 -18.42 3.31 13.77
CA ALA A 653 -19.73 3.93 13.48
C ALA A 653 -20.91 3.07 13.96
N ASN A 654 -20.82 1.75 13.77
CA ASN A 654 -21.83 0.79 14.23
C ASN A 654 -21.87 0.72 15.77
N ALA A 655 -20.71 0.80 16.44
CA ALA A 655 -20.65 0.86 17.91
C ALA A 655 -21.26 2.16 18.45
N ILE A 656 -21.04 3.30 17.79
CA ILE A 656 -21.67 4.58 18.13
C ILE A 656 -23.19 4.50 17.96
N PHE A 657 -23.67 3.87 16.90
CA PHE A 657 -25.10 3.63 16.72
C PHE A 657 -25.66 2.76 17.86
N ALA A 658 -24.99 1.66 18.22
CA ALA A 658 -25.40 0.81 19.34
C ALA A 658 -25.42 1.56 20.69
N ALA A 659 -24.58 2.59 20.85
CA ALA A 659 -24.55 3.44 22.03
C ALA A 659 -25.63 4.53 22.06
N THR A 660 -26.01 5.07 20.90
CA THR A 660 -26.75 6.35 20.83
C THR A 660 -28.04 6.30 20.02
N GLY A 661 -28.25 5.25 19.23
CA GLY A 661 -29.31 5.18 18.21
C GLY A 661 -29.10 6.12 17.02
N LYS A 662 -27.99 6.87 16.94
CA LYS A 662 -27.70 7.83 15.86
C LYS A 662 -26.75 7.22 14.83
N ARG A 663 -27.13 7.28 13.55
CA ARG A 663 -26.30 6.79 12.44
C ARG A 663 -25.24 7.84 12.06
N ILE A 664 -24.00 7.40 11.95
CA ILE A 664 -22.94 8.18 11.31
C ILE A 664 -22.93 7.82 9.83
N ARG A 665 -23.23 8.79 8.98
CA ARG A 665 -23.18 8.62 7.51
C ARG A 665 -22.16 9.52 6.83
N LYS A 666 -21.54 10.43 7.56
CA LYS A 666 -20.51 11.36 7.06
C LYS A 666 -19.25 11.23 7.89
N LEU A 667 -18.10 11.13 7.21
CA LEU A 667 -16.78 11.22 7.83
C LEU A 667 -16.19 12.64 7.70
N PRO A 668 -15.29 13.04 8.61
CA PRO A 668 -14.91 12.32 9.82
C PRO A 668 -16.01 12.36 10.90
N ILE A 669 -15.94 11.46 11.88
CA ILE A 669 -16.89 11.35 13.00
C ILE A 669 -16.82 12.57 13.91
N LEU A 670 -15.61 13.09 14.16
CA LEU A 670 -15.38 14.29 14.95
C LEU A 670 -14.97 15.42 13.99
N GLY A 671 -15.92 16.23 13.54
CA GLY A 671 -15.59 17.28 12.57
C GLY A 671 -16.71 18.19 12.15
#